data_AF-A0A3D1SSX1-F1
#
_entry.id   AF-A0A3D1SSX1-F1
#
_cell.length_a   1.000
_cell.length_b   1.000
_cell.length_c   1.000
_cell.angle_alpha   90.00
_cell.angle_beta   90.00
_cell.angle_gamma   90.00
#
_symmetry.space_group_name_H-M   'P 1'
#
loop_
_entity.id
_entity.type
_entity.pdbx_description
1 polymer ?
#
loop_
_entity_poly.entity_id
_entity_poly.type
_entity_poly.pdbx_seq_one_letter_code
_entity_poly.pdbx_strand_id
1 'polypeptide(L)'
;MQQPSASIEPPQFTNLADVAMNLARAYTSWHDTKSGEDIFSYFARVPRHTGDEHGLRATLIRERILPIFHYAPNQIEYESQERYDLTLWNQNSQDRRRLAIIETKSSSTRNLTVTQKERETPTEQLERYLTQAGLYMGVLTNGDEWHLFDFAVGNEPLASFSLIELARLLQDASTKEAVEQRLNSRPLLQQALAINFYYLDASRWEQTDIYRQNLANTIYHRIASLQKPDNVELLVQQIKQVLGSLRQTIRAQFSLLQQRYEDYQQQCTLTHSKDIRPFEETLKAAIENVVQFGTAFQLDDGGHLRTEISQLLAELAEDYFKSGDISAFEEAYLQRAEELLKPYQLSQASLLGMGKKIKHSIRSLPPTEGLSALKTLLQIHYTYLQSLADEYVLSKKTIEAYSAWQSRVRGVFGNPQDEFCLQTAYISFVRLFFVRVCEDHNLIPRRISDGPFARYEEYRIELLSGIKDTYLRLLEETYQRARVVYHNFFGRQELFDWFTLDEYTILALFDLLNRYDFQGLSADVLGRVYNEGYIETKERSEKGQFYTPPQVVDYMLDALGIPGRSEPDEMKERSFLEKTVGDLSCGSGTFLVAAASRKSAILQRLVKASEINQEYAIQVLTNTFLGFDLNPFACYLAEINLLIQCLPLLLDERGQLCYSVDRFHIYCTDALEPT
;
A
#
# COMPACT_ATOMS: atom_id res chain seq x y z
N MET A 1 -39.46 -3.10 -1.19
CA MET A 1 -38.03 -3.31 -1.44
C MET A 1 -37.43 -1.95 -1.78
N GLN A 2 -36.46 -1.47 -1.00
CA GLN A 2 -35.77 -0.22 -1.32
C GLN A 2 -34.96 -0.44 -2.60
N GLN A 3 -35.04 0.50 -3.55
CA GLN A 3 -34.07 0.55 -4.63
C GLN A 3 -32.68 0.71 -4.02
N PRO A 4 -31.63 0.08 -4.58
CA PRO A 4 -30.27 0.30 -4.12
C PRO A 4 -29.98 1.79 -4.23
N SER A 5 -29.48 2.37 -3.14
CA SER A 5 -29.20 3.80 -3.05
C SER A 5 -28.40 4.27 -4.28
N ALA A 6 -28.87 5.35 -4.92
CA ALA A 6 -28.15 5.99 -6.02
C ALA A 6 -26.84 6.63 -5.52
N SER A 7 -26.73 6.93 -4.23
CA SER A 7 -25.53 7.39 -3.55
C SER A 7 -24.83 6.22 -2.86
N ILE A 8 -23.61 5.93 -3.29
CA ILE A 8 -22.62 5.30 -2.42
C ILE A 8 -22.27 6.40 -1.42
N GLU A 9 -22.70 6.29 -0.16
CA GLU A 9 -22.24 7.25 0.84
C GLU A 9 -20.75 7.01 1.04
N PRO A 10 -19.88 7.95 0.62
CA PRO A 10 -18.47 7.80 0.90
C PRO A 10 -18.27 7.90 2.42
N PRO A 11 -17.32 7.18 3.03
CA PRO A 11 -16.91 7.47 4.38
C PRO A 11 -16.46 8.93 4.44
N GLN A 12 -17.29 9.77 5.05
CA GLN A 12 -17.04 11.19 5.08
C GLN A 12 -16.14 11.52 6.27
N PHE A 13 -14.91 11.93 6.00
CA PHE A 13 -14.07 12.62 6.99
C PHE A 13 -14.67 13.98 7.43
N THR A 14 -15.81 14.39 6.87
CA THR A 14 -16.46 15.70 7.09
C THR A 14 -16.95 15.91 8.52
N ASN A 15 -17.06 14.85 9.33
CA ASN A 15 -17.46 14.98 10.73
C ASN A 15 -16.41 14.60 11.78
N LEU A 16 -15.14 14.60 11.38
CA LEU A 16 -14.04 14.21 12.26
C LEU A 16 -13.93 15.07 13.53
N ALA A 17 -14.28 16.37 13.45
CA ALA A 17 -14.27 17.24 14.62
C ALA A 17 -15.29 16.83 15.69
N ASP A 18 -16.50 16.44 15.27
CA ASP A 18 -17.52 15.96 16.21
C ASP A 18 -17.10 14.62 16.83
N VAL A 19 -16.55 13.71 16.01
CA VAL A 19 -16.01 12.42 16.48
C VAL A 19 -14.89 12.65 17.51
N ALA A 20 -13.92 13.50 17.19
CA ALA A 20 -12.80 13.81 18.08
C ALA A 20 -13.25 14.46 19.39
N MET A 21 -14.20 15.39 19.32
CA MET A 21 -14.79 16.04 20.49
C MET A 21 -15.54 15.04 21.37
N ASN A 22 -16.33 14.15 20.77
CA ASN A 22 -17.07 13.12 21.49
C ASN A 22 -16.13 12.10 22.13
N LEU A 23 -15.06 11.67 21.46
CA LEU A 23 -14.03 10.78 22.02
C LEU A 23 -13.35 11.41 23.24
N ALA A 24 -12.90 12.67 23.11
CA ALA A 24 -12.29 13.40 24.21
C ALA A 24 -13.24 13.54 25.41
N ARG A 25 -14.52 13.85 25.17
CA ARG A 25 -15.54 13.95 26.24
C ARG A 25 -15.84 12.60 26.87
N ALA A 26 -16.00 11.55 26.07
CA ALA A 26 -16.25 10.20 26.57
C ALA A 26 -15.12 9.72 27.48
N TYR A 27 -13.87 9.93 27.04
CA TYR A 27 -12.68 9.60 27.81
C TYR A 27 -12.59 10.41 29.12
N THR A 28 -12.76 11.73 29.07
CA THR A 28 -12.64 12.61 30.25
C THR A 28 -13.81 12.54 31.23
N SER A 29 -14.99 12.11 30.77
CA SER A 29 -16.18 11.96 31.61
C SER A 29 -16.15 10.74 32.53
N TRP A 30 -15.20 9.83 32.33
CA TRP A 30 -15.06 8.62 33.14
C TRP A 30 -14.55 8.93 34.55
N HIS A 31 -15.16 8.28 35.54
CA HIS A 31 -14.79 8.34 36.94
C HIS A 31 -14.87 6.93 37.52
N ASP A 32 -13.95 6.58 38.42
CA ASP A 32 -14.00 5.29 39.11
C ASP A 32 -15.23 5.23 40.04
N THR A 33 -16.00 4.16 39.90
CA THR A 33 -17.27 4.00 40.65
C THR A 33 -17.06 3.83 42.16
N LYS A 34 -15.87 3.41 42.60
CA LYS A 34 -15.56 3.18 44.02
C LYS A 34 -14.91 4.39 44.69
N SER A 35 -13.91 4.99 44.05
CA SER A 35 -13.12 6.10 44.59
C SER A 35 -13.61 7.48 44.14
N GLY A 36 -14.38 7.57 43.05
CA GLY A 36 -14.83 8.83 42.45
C GLY A 36 -13.71 9.62 41.77
N GLU A 37 -12.48 9.09 41.69
CA GLU A 37 -11.36 9.74 41.03
C GLU A 37 -11.60 9.80 39.51
N ASP A 38 -11.25 10.94 38.90
CA ASP A 38 -11.29 11.09 37.44
C ASP A 38 -10.21 10.24 36.76
N ILE A 39 -10.35 10.06 35.44
CA ILE A 39 -9.44 9.24 34.63
C ILE A 39 -7.97 9.64 34.78
N PHE A 40 -7.68 10.94 34.86
CA PHE A 40 -6.32 11.45 34.97
C PHE A 40 -5.70 11.16 36.34
N SER A 41 -6.50 11.25 37.40
CA SER A 41 -6.09 11.06 38.78
C SER A 41 -5.94 9.58 39.13
N TYR A 42 -6.87 8.75 38.67
CA TYR A 42 -6.91 7.32 38.94
C TYR A 42 -5.74 6.58 38.27
N PHE A 43 -5.52 6.82 36.98
CA PHE A 43 -4.47 6.13 36.21
C PHE A 43 -3.08 6.75 36.35
N ALA A 44 -2.93 7.96 36.93
CA ALA A 44 -1.61 8.52 37.25
C ALA A 44 -0.93 7.85 38.46
N ARG A 45 -1.65 7.09 39.30
CA ARG A 45 -1.14 6.52 40.56
C ARG A 45 -0.84 5.02 40.45
N VAL A 46 0.35 4.72 39.91
CA VAL A 46 0.89 3.36 39.69
C VAL A 46 0.78 2.37 40.90
N PRO A 47 0.91 2.75 42.19
CA PRO A 47 0.96 1.76 43.26
C PRO A 47 -0.41 1.36 43.86
N ARG A 48 -1.53 1.94 43.40
CA ARG A 48 -2.87 1.72 44.01
C ARG A 48 -3.79 0.77 43.25
N HIS A 49 -3.37 0.23 42.10
CA HIS A 49 -4.27 -0.56 41.25
C HIS A 49 -4.73 -1.83 41.99
N THR A 50 -5.96 -1.78 42.50
CA THR A 50 -6.74 -2.96 42.87
C THR A 50 -6.87 -3.83 41.62
N GLY A 51 -6.80 -5.16 41.75
CA GLY A 51 -6.57 -6.11 40.65
C GLY A 51 -7.58 -6.21 39.50
N ASP A 52 -8.41 -5.19 39.23
CA ASP A 52 -9.41 -5.13 38.15
C ASP A 52 -9.26 -3.87 37.25
N GLU A 53 -8.03 -3.41 37.04
CA GLU A 53 -7.74 -2.29 36.12
C GLU A 53 -8.19 -2.60 34.68
N HIS A 54 -7.91 -3.84 34.24
CA HIS A 54 -8.28 -4.32 32.91
C HIS A 54 -9.79 -4.28 32.67
N GLY A 55 -10.59 -4.73 33.63
CA GLY A 55 -12.05 -4.74 33.52
C GLY A 55 -12.65 -3.34 33.44
N LEU A 56 -12.11 -2.39 34.23
CA LEU A 56 -12.54 -0.99 34.19
C LEU A 56 -12.25 -0.33 32.84
N ARG A 57 -11.07 -0.57 32.26
CA ARG A 57 -10.70 -0.02 30.93
C ARG A 57 -11.53 -0.65 29.81
N ALA A 58 -11.72 -1.96 29.84
CA ALA A 58 -12.59 -2.63 28.86
C ALA A 58 -14.04 -2.13 28.96
N THR A 59 -14.54 -1.83 30.17
CA THR A 59 -15.86 -1.22 30.38
C THR A 59 -15.92 0.20 29.83
N LEU A 60 -14.90 1.03 30.05
CA LEU A 60 -14.78 2.36 29.44
C LEU A 60 -14.86 2.27 27.91
N ILE A 61 -14.07 1.36 27.31
CA ILE A 61 -14.05 1.17 25.86
C ILE A 61 -15.43 0.75 25.36
N ARG A 62 -16.03 -0.28 25.98
CA ARG A 62 -17.34 -0.82 25.61
C ARG A 62 -18.47 0.18 25.73
N GLU A 63 -18.55 0.91 26.84
CA GLU A 63 -19.73 1.72 27.17
C GLU A 63 -19.62 3.18 26.76
N ARG A 64 -18.41 3.69 26.52
CA ARG A 64 -18.19 5.12 26.24
C ARG A 64 -17.49 5.38 24.91
N ILE A 65 -16.49 4.56 24.54
CA ILE A 65 -15.70 4.78 23.32
C ILE A 65 -16.40 4.18 22.09
N LEU A 66 -16.75 2.89 22.12
CA LEU A 66 -17.36 2.20 20.98
C LEU A 66 -18.70 2.78 20.50
N PRO A 67 -19.57 3.36 21.34
CA PRO A 67 -20.75 4.06 20.86
C PRO A 67 -20.44 5.24 19.91
N ILE A 68 -19.25 5.83 19.99
CA ILE A 68 -18.83 6.91 19.07
C ILE A 68 -18.47 6.36 17.70
N PHE A 69 -18.09 5.08 17.61
CA PHE A 69 -17.96 4.32 16.37
C PHE A 69 -19.30 3.66 15.96
N HIS A 70 -20.42 4.20 16.46
CA HIS A 70 -21.79 3.77 16.17
C HIS A 70 -22.15 2.32 16.53
N TYR A 71 -21.36 1.64 17.37
CA TYR A 71 -21.74 0.32 17.86
C TYR A 71 -22.84 0.40 18.94
N ALA A 72 -23.90 -0.39 18.74
CA ALA A 72 -24.91 -0.63 19.77
C ALA A 72 -24.43 -1.69 20.79
N PRO A 73 -24.97 -1.69 22.03
CA PRO A 73 -24.53 -2.62 23.08
C PRO A 73 -24.64 -4.12 22.73
N ASN A 74 -25.57 -4.50 21.84
CA ASN A 74 -25.74 -5.88 21.37
C ASN A 74 -24.72 -6.31 20.30
N GLN A 75 -23.97 -5.35 19.75
CA GLN A 75 -22.88 -5.58 18.80
C GLN A 75 -21.53 -5.76 19.49
N ILE A 76 -21.47 -5.64 20.82
CA ILE A 76 -20.22 -5.67 21.58
C ILE A 76 -20.32 -6.76 22.66
N GLU A 77 -19.49 -7.79 22.54
CA GLU A 77 -19.44 -8.89 23.51
C GLU A 77 -18.04 -9.05 24.10
N TYR A 78 -17.97 -9.51 25.35
CA TYR A 78 -16.72 -9.99 25.92
C TYR A 78 -16.44 -11.42 25.42
N GLU A 79 -15.23 -11.71 24.93
CA GLU A 79 -14.86 -13.07 24.48
C GLU A 79 -14.88 -14.08 25.63
N SER A 80 -14.52 -13.64 26.85
CA SER A 80 -14.61 -14.48 28.05
C SER A 80 -14.70 -13.63 29.32
N GLN A 81 -15.14 -14.25 30.42
CA GLN A 81 -15.19 -13.62 31.74
C GLN A 81 -13.79 -13.28 32.31
N GLU A 82 -12.72 -13.89 31.78
CA GLU A 82 -11.36 -13.75 32.32
C GLU A 82 -10.45 -12.83 31.51
N ARG A 83 -10.75 -12.57 30.23
CA ARG A 83 -9.83 -11.83 29.34
C ARG A 83 -10.24 -10.40 29.01
N TYR A 84 -11.46 -9.96 29.32
CA TYR A 84 -11.98 -8.62 29.04
C TYR A 84 -11.85 -8.11 27.57
N ASP A 85 -11.29 -8.91 26.66
CA ASP A 85 -11.23 -8.64 25.23
C ASP A 85 -12.63 -8.54 24.65
N LEU A 86 -12.82 -7.57 23.75
CA LEU A 86 -14.12 -7.27 23.15
C LEU A 86 -14.15 -7.77 21.71
N THR A 87 -15.22 -8.46 21.35
CA THR A 87 -15.54 -8.80 19.97
C THR A 87 -16.66 -7.90 19.46
N LEU A 88 -16.41 -7.31 18.29
CA LEU A 88 -17.35 -6.49 17.57
C LEU A 88 -18.12 -7.35 16.57
N TRP A 89 -19.43 -7.16 16.51
CA TRP A 89 -20.35 -7.91 15.67
C TRP A 89 -21.13 -6.97 14.75
N ASN A 90 -21.54 -7.49 13.60
CA ASN A 90 -22.50 -6.78 12.76
C ASN A 90 -23.88 -6.70 13.43
N GLN A 91 -24.73 -5.82 12.89
CA GLN A 91 -26.07 -5.59 13.45
C GLN A 91 -27.07 -6.71 13.12
N ASN A 92 -26.86 -7.42 12.00
CA ASN A 92 -27.81 -8.42 11.50
C ASN A 92 -27.80 -9.69 12.36
N SER A 93 -28.85 -9.89 13.14
CA SER A 93 -29.01 -11.06 14.01
C SER A 93 -29.23 -12.38 13.27
N GLN A 94 -29.63 -12.37 11.99
CA GLN A 94 -29.82 -13.59 11.20
C GLN A 94 -28.51 -14.10 10.59
N ASP A 95 -27.55 -13.22 10.35
CA ASP A 95 -26.22 -13.52 9.81
C ASP A 95 -25.17 -12.83 10.70
N ARG A 96 -25.01 -13.38 11.91
CA ARG A 96 -24.20 -12.77 12.96
C ARG A 96 -22.71 -13.00 12.69
N ARG A 97 -22.04 -11.99 12.15
CA ARG A 97 -20.63 -12.03 11.74
C ARG A 97 -19.74 -11.25 12.70
N ARG A 98 -18.58 -11.82 13.05
CA ARG A 98 -17.53 -11.11 13.79
C ARG A 98 -16.82 -10.13 12.86
N LEU A 99 -16.60 -8.90 13.32
CA LEU A 99 -16.00 -7.82 12.55
C LEU A 99 -14.55 -7.57 12.96
N ALA A 100 -14.30 -7.43 14.26
CA ALA A 100 -12.97 -7.15 14.81
C ALA A 100 -12.87 -7.62 16.28
N ILE A 101 -11.64 -7.75 16.77
CA ILE A 101 -11.34 -7.98 18.19
C ILE A 101 -10.56 -6.79 18.74
N ILE A 102 -10.92 -6.35 19.95
CA ILE A 102 -10.20 -5.32 20.71
C ILE A 102 -9.59 -5.98 21.94
N GLU A 103 -8.27 -6.02 21.99
CA GLU A 103 -7.50 -6.56 23.10
C GLU A 103 -7.03 -5.44 24.03
N THR A 104 -7.37 -5.56 25.33
CA THR A 104 -7.11 -4.52 26.33
C THR A 104 -5.99 -4.94 27.30
N LYS A 105 -4.83 -4.27 27.21
CA LYS A 105 -3.68 -4.47 28.11
C LYS A 105 -3.69 -3.50 29.29
N SER A 106 -2.81 -3.74 30.27
CA SER A 106 -2.67 -2.87 31.45
C SER A 106 -1.91 -1.60 31.07
N SER A 107 -2.12 -0.52 31.83
CA SER A 107 -1.35 0.74 31.68
C SER A 107 0.14 0.59 31.95
N SER A 108 0.54 -0.41 32.73
CA SER A 108 1.96 -0.75 32.94
C SER A 108 2.64 -1.26 31.66
N THR A 109 1.85 -1.70 30.68
CA THR A 109 2.35 -2.17 29.39
C THR A 109 2.56 -0.95 28.49
N ARG A 110 3.76 -0.40 28.54
CA ARG A 110 4.22 0.65 27.62
C ARG A 110 4.78 0.02 26.35
N ASN A 111 4.65 0.71 25.23
CA ASN A 111 5.14 0.28 23.92
C ASN A 111 4.54 -1.07 23.51
N LEU A 112 3.21 -1.08 23.33
CA LEU A 112 2.41 -2.27 23.02
C LEU A 112 2.86 -3.02 21.76
N THR A 113 3.58 -2.34 20.85
CA THR A 113 4.03 -2.89 19.57
C THR A 113 5.45 -3.48 19.58
N VAL A 114 6.22 -3.36 20.68
CA VAL A 114 7.65 -3.70 20.68
C VAL A 114 7.90 -5.20 20.93
N THR A 115 8.76 -5.79 20.10
CA THR A 115 9.11 -7.21 20.13
C THR A 115 9.96 -7.61 21.35
N GLN A 116 9.53 -8.63 22.12
CA GLN A 116 10.32 -9.23 23.20
C GLN A 116 10.68 -10.68 22.85
N LYS A 117 11.94 -10.97 22.48
CA LYS A 117 12.39 -12.29 21.99
C LYS A 117 12.13 -13.51 22.90
N GLU A 118 11.76 -13.33 24.18
CA GLU A 118 11.56 -14.44 25.12
C GLU A 118 10.08 -14.76 25.40
N ARG A 119 9.13 -13.94 24.91
CA ARG A 119 7.68 -14.13 25.09
C ARG A 119 6.91 -13.61 23.87
N GLU A 120 5.78 -14.24 23.57
CA GLU A 120 4.82 -13.73 22.59
C GLU A 120 4.47 -12.26 22.91
N THR A 121 4.60 -11.40 21.92
CA THR A 121 4.29 -9.96 22.03
C THR A 121 2.78 -9.75 22.05
N PRO A 122 2.29 -8.61 22.58
CA PRO A 122 0.88 -8.25 22.46
C PRO A 122 0.36 -8.26 21.01
N THR A 123 1.17 -7.82 20.04
CA THR A 123 0.82 -7.84 18.62
C THR A 123 0.71 -9.26 18.07
N GLU A 124 1.69 -10.14 18.34
CA GLU A 124 1.66 -11.55 17.92
C GLU A 124 0.50 -12.31 18.58
N GLN A 125 0.21 -12.01 19.85
CA GLN A 125 -0.93 -12.57 20.57
C GLN A 125 -2.26 -12.20 19.92
N LEU A 126 -2.45 -10.91 19.60
CA LEU A 126 -3.65 -10.42 18.91
C LEU A 126 -3.78 -11.05 17.52
N GLU A 127 -2.68 -11.10 16.75
CA GLU A 127 -2.63 -11.75 15.43
C GLU A 127 -3.07 -13.22 15.52
N ARG A 128 -2.55 -13.95 16.51
CA ARG A 128 -2.90 -15.36 16.72
C ARG A 128 -4.37 -15.53 17.06
N TYR A 129 -4.93 -14.69 17.92
CA TYR A 129 -6.36 -14.75 18.27
C TYR A 129 -7.26 -14.45 17.07
N LEU A 130 -6.94 -13.42 16.29
CA LEU A 130 -7.66 -13.08 15.08
C LEU A 130 -7.58 -14.21 14.04
N THR A 131 -6.39 -14.76 13.83
CA THR A 131 -6.17 -15.88 12.91
C THR A 131 -7.02 -17.10 13.29
N GLN A 132 -7.08 -17.45 14.58
CA GLN A 132 -7.94 -18.54 15.08
C GLN A 132 -9.44 -18.27 14.86
N ALA A 133 -9.86 -17.00 14.90
CA ALA A 133 -11.22 -16.57 14.58
C ALA A 133 -11.47 -16.38 13.06
N GLY A 134 -10.42 -16.50 12.23
CA GLY A 134 -10.42 -16.16 10.81
C GLY A 134 -10.71 -14.68 10.52
N LEU A 135 -10.32 -13.81 11.45
CA LEU A 135 -10.42 -12.36 11.33
C LEU A 135 -9.06 -11.76 11.01
N TYR A 136 -9.07 -10.54 10.50
CA TYR A 136 -7.86 -9.76 10.19
C TYR A 136 -7.83 -8.39 10.87
N MET A 137 -9.00 -7.84 11.23
CA MET A 137 -9.09 -6.53 11.89
C MET A 137 -8.94 -6.65 13.40
N GLY A 138 -7.98 -5.92 13.95
CA GLY A 138 -7.70 -5.91 15.38
C GLY A 138 -7.44 -4.51 15.92
N VAL A 139 -7.76 -4.31 17.20
CA VAL A 139 -7.29 -3.15 17.95
C VAL A 139 -6.54 -3.64 19.17
N LEU A 140 -5.36 -3.06 19.39
CA LEU A 140 -4.62 -3.21 20.63
C LEU A 140 -4.64 -1.89 21.40
N THR A 141 -5.03 -1.94 22.66
CA THR A 141 -5.11 -0.73 23.49
C THR A 141 -4.75 -1.02 24.94
N ASN A 142 -4.18 -0.03 25.62
CA ASN A 142 -4.05 -0.02 27.09
C ASN A 142 -5.06 0.95 27.72
N GLY A 143 -6.08 1.36 26.97
CA GLY A 143 -7.06 2.38 27.32
C GLY A 143 -6.60 3.82 27.13
N ASP A 144 -5.31 4.06 26.91
CA ASP A 144 -4.78 5.40 26.63
C ASP A 144 -4.25 5.49 25.19
N GLU A 145 -3.47 4.50 24.77
CA GLU A 145 -3.00 4.31 23.41
C GLU A 145 -3.95 3.38 22.65
N TRP A 146 -4.20 3.70 21.38
CA TRP A 146 -5.08 2.96 20.49
C TRP A 146 -4.34 2.63 19.21
N HIS A 147 -4.17 1.34 18.89
CA HIS A 147 -3.47 0.86 17.71
C HIS A 147 -4.40 -0.02 16.87
N LEU A 148 -4.75 0.44 15.67
CA LEU A 148 -5.53 -0.31 14.70
C LEU A 148 -4.62 -1.13 13.79
N PHE A 149 -4.96 -2.40 13.61
CA PHE A 149 -4.25 -3.33 12.73
C PHE A 149 -5.19 -3.90 11.67
N ASP A 150 -4.62 -4.09 10.49
CA ASP A 150 -5.13 -4.99 9.46
C ASP A 150 -4.06 -6.06 9.21
N PHE A 151 -4.22 -7.19 9.91
CA PHE A 151 -3.30 -8.31 9.84
C PHE A 151 -3.35 -9.05 8.49
N ALA A 152 -4.29 -8.73 7.59
CA ALA A 152 -4.26 -9.25 6.24
C ALA A 152 -3.19 -8.56 5.40
N VAL A 153 -2.81 -7.31 5.76
CA VAL A 153 -1.82 -6.51 5.03
C VAL A 153 -0.44 -6.55 5.70
N GLY A 154 -0.38 -6.57 7.03
CA GLY A 154 0.88 -6.71 7.76
C GLY A 154 0.73 -6.58 9.28
N ASN A 155 1.85 -6.70 10.00
CA ASN A 155 1.90 -6.61 11.47
C ASN A 155 2.19 -5.20 11.97
N GLU A 156 2.18 -4.22 11.07
CA GLU A 156 2.37 -2.80 11.37
C GLU A 156 1.00 -2.12 11.57
N PRO A 157 0.80 -1.30 12.62
CA PRO A 157 -0.46 -0.60 12.81
C PRO A 157 -0.79 0.34 11.63
N LEU A 158 -2.01 0.26 11.11
CA LEU A 158 -2.50 1.19 10.09
C LEU A 158 -2.62 2.62 10.62
N ALA A 159 -3.00 2.76 11.88
CA ALA A 159 -3.13 4.04 12.55
C ALA A 159 -3.03 3.88 14.07
N SER A 160 -2.34 4.82 14.70
CA SER A 160 -2.17 4.87 16.15
C SER A 160 -2.49 6.25 16.67
N PHE A 161 -3.23 6.35 17.77
CA PHE A 161 -3.45 7.62 18.45
C PHE A 161 -3.54 7.46 19.96
N SER A 162 -3.37 8.57 20.67
CA SER A 162 -3.48 8.64 22.12
C SER A 162 -4.76 9.38 22.51
N LEU A 163 -5.65 8.70 23.24
CA LEU A 163 -6.87 9.29 23.81
C LEU A 163 -6.54 10.40 24.81
N ILE A 164 -5.46 10.23 25.59
CA ILE A 164 -5.03 11.23 26.56
C ILE A 164 -4.46 12.48 25.88
N GLU A 165 -3.70 12.33 24.79
CA GLU A 165 -3.23 13.46 24.00
C GLU A 165 -4.38 14.18 23.29
N LEU A 166 -5.33 13.43 22.74
CA LEU A 166 -6.53 14.00 22.14
C LEU A 166 -7.34 14.81 23.16
N ALA A 167 -7.57 14.24 24.34
CA ALA A 167 -8.29 14.91 25.42
C ALA A 167 -7.60 16.22 25.87
N ARG A 168 -6.27 16.19 26.01
CA ARG A 168 -5.48 17.40 26.33
C ARG A 168 -5.51 18.43 25.20
N LEU A 169 -5.38 17.99 23.95
CA LEU A 169 -5.45 18.87 22.78
C LEU A 169 -6.80 19.60 22.74
N LEU A 170 -7.89 18.90 23.04
CA LEU A 170 -9.25 19.45 22.98
C LEU A 170 -9.75 20.02 24.31
N GLN A 171 -8.88 20.16 25.31
CA GLN A 171 -9.23 20.73 26.60
C GLN A 171 -9.80 22.16 26.43
N ASP A 172 -10.98 22.43 26.99
CA ASP A 172 -11.69 23.70 26.85
C ASP A 172 -12.18 24.05 25.42
N ALA A 173 -12.05 23.14 24.44
CA ALA A 173 -12.67 23.33 23.13
C ALA A 173 -14.18 23.04 23.23
N SER A 174 -15.01 24.05 22.98
CA SER A 174 -16.47 23.97 23.10
C SER A 174 -17.23 24.09 21.78
N THR A 175 -16.58 24.56 20.71
CA THR A 175 -17.17 24.70 19.37
C THR A 175 -16.47 23.80 18.35
N LYS A 176 -17.20 23.41 17.30
CA LYS A 176 -16.69 22.57 16.21
C LYS A 176 -15.49 23.23 15.52
N GLU A 177 -15.57 24.54 15.27
CA GLU A 177 -14.50 25.30 14.62
C GLU A 177 -13.22 25.33 15.46
N ALA A 178 -13.34 25.43 16.80
CA ALA A 178 -12.19 25.38 17.68
C ALA A 178 -11.52 24.01 17.68
N VAL A 179 -12.32 22.93 17.61
CA VAL A 179 -11.80 21.56 17.49
C VAL A 179 -11.10 21.36 16.15
N GLU A 180 -11.69 21.81 15.04
CA GLU A 180 -11.10 21.73 13.70
C GLU A 180 -9.76 22.46 13.63
N GLN A 181 -9.67 23.69 14.16
CA GLN A 181 -8.41 24.44 14.21
C GLN A 181 -7.32 23.71 14.99
N ARG A 182 -7.67 23.10 16.13
CA ARG A 182 -6.71 22.35 16.95
C ARG A 182 -6.28 21.04 16.29
N LEU A 183 -7.19 20.32 15.64
CA LEU A 183 -6.85 19.13 14.86
C LEU A 183 -5.96 19.47 13.68
N ASN A 184 -6.22 20.58 12.97
CA ASN A 184 -5.38 21.05 11.86
C ASN A 184 -3.95 21.40 12.31
N SER A 185 -3.74 21.73 13.59
CA SER A 185 -2.39 21.92 14.18
C SER A 185 -1.65 20.61 14.46
N ARG A 186 -2.35 19.47 14.38
CA ARG A 186 -1.85 18.11 14.63
C ARG A 186 -2.28 17.15 13.49
N PRO A 187 -1.75 17.33 12.27
CA PRO A 187 -2.23 16.61 11.08
C PRO A 187 -2.13 15.09 11.18
N LEU A 188 -1.07 14.55 11.80
CA LEU A 188 -0.92 13.10 12.00
C LEU A 188 -1.98 12.52 12.94
N LEU A 189 -2.30 13.22 14.04
CA LEU A 189 -3.38 12.80 14.93
C LEU A 189 -4.73 12.83 14.22
N GLN A 190 -4.97 13.88 13.41
CA GLN A 190 -6.17 14.00 12.59
C GLN A 190 -6.29 12.82 11.61
N GLN A 191 -5.21 12.48 10.90
CA GLN A 191 -5.17 11.34 9.98
C GLN A 191 -5.34 10.00 10.70
N ALA A 192 -4.73 9.82 11.87
CA ALA A 192 -4.89 8.61 12.67
C ALA A 192 -6.34 8.40 13.13
N LEU A 193 -7.01 9.47 13.59
CA LEU A 193 -8.43 9.43 13.95
C LEU A 193 -9.31 9.12 12.74
N ALA A 194 -8.99 9.75 11.60
CA ALA A 194 -9.67 9.54 10.33
C ALA A 194 -9.62 8.05 9.92
N ILE A 195 -8.43 7.44 9.91
CA ILE A 195 -8.26 6.02 9.57
C ILE A 195 -8.93 5.10 10.60
N ASN A 196 -8.81 5.39 11.90
CA ASN A 196 -9.50 4.60 12.93
C ASN A 196 -11.01 4.60 12.75
N PHE A 197 -11.60 5.77 12.56
CA PHE A 197 -13.04 5.89 12.30
C PHE A 197 -13.43 5.20 10.99
N TYR A 198 -12.65 5.40 9.93
CA TYR A 198 -12.91 4.77 8.63
C TYR A 198 -12.98 3.24 8.70
N TYR A 199 -12.13 2.56 9.47
CA TYR A 199 -12.13 1.09 9.54
C TYR A 199 -13.05 0.51 10.61
N LEU A 200 -13.31 1.25 11.69
CA LEU A 200 -14.05 0.72 12.84
C LEU A 200 -15.50 1.21 12.93
N ASP A 201 -15.93 2.15 12.10
CA ASP A 201 -17.31 2.62 12.14
C ASP A 201 -18.32 1.49 11.82
N ALA A 202 -19.27 1.25 12.72
CA ALA A 202 -20.28 0.21 12.57
C ALA A 202 -21.16 0.40 11.34
N SER A 203 -21.47 1.67 11.00
CA SER A 203 -22.32 2.01 9.85
C SER A 203 -21.71 1.53 8.53
N ARG A 204 -20.38 1.57 8.43
CA ARG A 204 -19.64 1.06 7.29
C ARG A 204 -19.78 -0.46 7.15
N TRP A 205 -19.71 -1.19 8.26
CA TRP A 205 -19.85 -2.65 8.24
C TRP A 205 -21.28 -3.09 7.88
N GLU A 206 -22.29 -2.33 8.32
CA GLU A 206 -23.67 -2.52 7.88
C GLU A 206 -23.79 -2.31 6.36
N GLN A 207 -23.14 -1.26 5.83
CA GLN A 207 -23.11 -0.99 4.40
C GLN A 207 -22.32 -2.06 3.61
N THR A 208 -21.23 -2.62 4.18
CA THR A 208 -20.53 -3.80 3.63
C THR A 208 -21.48 -4.98 3.46
N ASP A 209 -22.29 -5.26 4.48
CA ASP A 209 -23.27 -6.37 4.45
C ASP A 209 -24.36 -6.12 3.39
N ILE A 210 -24.78 -4.86 3.18
CA ILE A 210 -25.68 -4.47 2.09
C ILE A 210 -25.04 -4.76 0.72
N TYR A 211 -23.78 -4.38 0.50
CA TYR A 211 -23.09 -4.68 -0.76
C TYR A 211 -23.01 -6.18 -1.02
N ARG A 212 -22.67 -6.99 -0.01
CA ARG A 212 -22.67 -8.46 -0.13
C ARG A 212 -24.04 -9.00 -0.57
N GLN A 213 -25.13 -8.49 0.00
CA GLN A 213 -26.49 -8.87 -0.38
C GLN A 213 -26.85 -8.46 -1.81
N ASN A 214 -26.47 -7.26 -2.22
CA ASN A 214 -26.72 -6.78 -3.58
C ASN A 214 -25.92 -7.59 -4.62
N LEU A 215 -24.66 -7.89 -4.34
CA LEU A 215 -23.81 -8.67 -5.23
C LEU A 215 -24.33 -10.11 -5.40
N ALA A 216 -24.89 -10.70 -4.33
CA ALA A 216 -25.54 -12.01 -4.40
C ALA A 216 -26.87 -12.03 -5.18
N ASN A 217 -27.48 -10.86 -5.43
CA ASN A 217 -28.78 -10.75 -6.06
C ASN A 217 -28.67 -10.21 -7.49
N THR A 218 -28.92 -11.08 -8.46
CA THR A 218 -28.82 -10.78 -9.90
C THR A 218 -29.78 -9.70 -10.38
N ILE A 219 -30.84 -9.37 -9.64
CA ILE A 219 -31.77 -8.28 -9.97
C ILE A 219 -31.06 -6.92 -10.01
N TYR A 220 -29.98 -6.75 -9.25
CA TYR A 220 -29.21 -5.50 -9.23
C TYR A 220 -28.11 -5.45 -10.29
N HIS A 221 -27.94 -6.51 -11.08
CA HIS A 221 -26.87 -6.58 -12.08
C HIS A 221 -27.37 -6.04 -13.42
N ARG A 222 -26.50 -5.31 -14.13
CA ARG A 222 -26.73 -4.83 -15.51
C ARG A 222 -28.05 -4.07 -15.68
N ILE A 223 -28.44 -3.29 -14.67
CA ILE A 223 -29.66 -2.47 -14.69
C ILE A 223 -29.54 -1.25 -15.61
N ALA A 224 -28.31 -0.83 -15.97
CA ALA A 224 -28.03 0.30 -16.84
C ALA A 224 -27.08 -0.10 -17.99
N SER A 225 -27.46 0.21 -19.23
CA SER A 225 -26.59 -0.01 -20.40
C SER A 225 -25.72 1.22 -20.69
N LEU A 226 -24.43 1.00 -20.92
CA LEU A 226 -23.48 2.07 -21.29
C LEU A 226 -23.59 2.53 -22.75
N GLN A 227 -24.52 1.97 -23.53
CA GLN A 227 -24.87 2.51 -24.85
C GLN A 227 -25.61 3.86 -24.75
N LYS A 228 -26.17 4.19 -23.57
CA LYS A 228 -26.85 5.46 -23.32
C LYS A 228 -25.85 6.48 -22.74
N PRO A 229 -25.66 7.66 -23.36
CA PRO A 229 -24.74 8.68 -22.87
C PRO A 229 -25.01 9.11 -21.42
N ASP A 230 -26.27 9.27 -21.02
CA ASP A 230 -26.66 9.66 -19.66
C ASP A 230 -26.17 8.66 -18.60
N ASN A 231 -26.17 7.36 -18.93
CA ASN A 231 -25.69 6.32 -18.02
C ASN A 231 -24.16 6.36 -17.89
N VAL A 232 -23.45 6.74 -18.95
CA VAL A 232 -21.99 6.94 -18.91
C VAL A 232 -21.67 8.13 -18.01
N GLU A 233 -22.38 9.25 -18.16
CA GLU A 233 -22.18 10.43 -17.31
C GLU A 233 -22.47 10.13 -15.84
N LEU A 234 -23.56 9.42 -15.54
CA LEU A 234 -23.88 8.99 -14.19
C LEU A 234 -22.80 8.07 -13.59
N LEU A 235 -22.32 7.08 -14.37
CA LEU A 235 -21.24 6.19 -13.94
C LEU A 235 -19.96 6.98 -13.63
N VAL A 236 -19.57 7.91 -14.50
CA VAL A 236 -18.38 8.75 -14.31
C VAL A 236 -18.51 9.58 -13.03
N GLN A 237 -19.68 10.19 -12.79
CA GLN A 237 -19.95 10.96 -11.56
C GLN A 237 -19.86 10.08 -10.30
N GLN A 238 -20.44 8.87 -10.32
CA GLN A 238 -20.38 7.94 -9.19
C GLN A 238 -18.96 7.45 -8.94
N ILE A 239 -18.19 7.13 -9.98
CA ILE A 239 -16.77 6.75 -9.86
C ILE A 239 -15.96 7.90 -9.24
N LYS A 240 -16.18 9.15 -9.68
CA LYS A 240 -15.48 10.33 -9.13
C LYS A 240 -15.71 10.48 -7.62
N GLN A 241 -16.93 10.21 -7.15
CA GLN A 241 -17.24 10.23 -5.71
C GLN A 241 -16.46 9.15 -4.94
N VAL A 242 -16.47 7.91 -5.44
CA VAL A 242 -15.73 6.80 -4.81
C VAL A 242 -14.23 7.04 -4.81
N LEU A 243 -13.67 7.49 -5.94
CA LEU A 243 -12.25 7.83 -6.07
C LEU A 243 -11.84 8.98 -5.15
N GLY A 244 -12.71 9.98 -4.98
CA GLY A 244 -12.46 11.09 -4.05
C GLY A 244 -12.31 10.61 -2.60
N SER A 245 -13.17 9.70 -2.15
CA SER A 245 -13.09 9.11 -0.82
C SER A 245 -11.86 8.21 -0.67
N LEU A 246 -11.64 7.31 -1.63
CA LEU A 246 -10.48 6.41 -1.63
C LEU A 246 -9.17 7.19 -1.58
N ARG A 247 -9.06 8.27 -2.36
CA ARG A 247 -7.89 9.17 -2.34
C ARG A 247 -7.64 9.75 -0.96
N GLN A 248 -8.66 10.19 -0.24
CA GLN A 248 -8.49 10.76 1.10
C GLN A 248 -7.94 9.72 2.08
N THR A 249 -8.44 8.48 2.02
CA THR A 249 -7.93 7.36 2.82
C THR A 249 -6.48 7.03 2.48
N ILE A 250 -6.16 6.90 1.19
CA ILE A 250 -4.78 6.63 0.73
C ILE A 250 -3.82 7.73 1.20
N ARG A 251 -4.20 9.01 1.09
CA ARG A 251 -3.39 10.13 1.56
C ARG A 251 -3.16 10.09 3.07
N ALA A 252 -4.21 9.81 3.85
CA ALA A 252 -4.09 9.70 5.29
C ALA A 252 -3.17 8.55 5.69
N GLN A 253 -3.30 7.36 5.08
CA GLN A 253 -2.39 6.24 5.33
C GLN A 253 -0.96 6.55 4.90
N PHE A 254 -0.76 7.16 3.73
CA PHE A 254 0.57 7.55 3.25
C PHE A 254 1.30 8.43 4.25
N SER A 255 0.64 9.48 4.76
CA SER A 255 1.25 10.37 5.74
C SER A 255 1.59 9.68 7.07
N LEU A 256 0.74 8.75 7.54
CA LEU A 256 1.02 7.97 8.74
C LEU A 256 2.22 7.02 8.56
N LEU A 257 2.27 6.31 7.43
CA LEU A 257 3.37 5.41 7.09
C LEU A 257 4.67 6.17 6.81
N GLN A 258 4.58 7.38 6.26
CA GLN A 258 5.74 8.26 6.11
C GLN A 258 6.35 8.63 7.46
N GLN A 259 5.51 9.05 8.43
CA GLN A 259 6.01 9.34 9.79
C GLN A 259 6.65 8.10 10.41
N ARG A 260 6.02 6.94 10.28
CA ARG A 260 6.55 5.69 10.82
C ARG A 260 7.87 5.30 10.15
N TYR A 261 8.06 5.59 8.87
CA TYR A 261 9.35 5.40 8.21
C TYR A 261 10.44 6.34 8.75
N GLU A 262 10.10 7.58 9.10
CA GLU A 262 11.04 8.50 9.77
C GLU A 262 11.43 7.94 11.15
N ASP A 263 10.48 7.40 11.90
CA ASP A 263 10.73 6.73 13.17
C ASP A 263 11.65 5.50 12.98
N TYR A 264 11.39 4.67 11.96
CA TYR A 264 12.24 3.55 11.56
C TYR A 264 13.69 4.00 11.31
N GLN A 265 13.89 5.08 10.54
CA GLN A 265 15.22 5.60 10.25
C GLN A 265 15.95 6.03 11.52
N GLN A 266 15.25 6.68 12.46
CA GLN A 266 15.82 7.05 13.76
C GLN A 266 16.19 5.81 14.57
N GLN A 267 15.32 4.81 14.62
CA GLN A 267 15.56 3.55 15.34
C GLN A 267 16.73 2.75 14.77
N CYS A 268 16.97 2.79 13.46
CA CYS A 268 18.14 2.19 12.80
C CYS A 268 19.48 2.79 13.27
N THR A 269 19.49 4.00 13.82
CA THR A 269 20.73 4.63 14.33
C THR A 269 21.15 4.10 15.71
N LEU A 270 20.29 3.34 16.38
CA LEU A 270 20.53 2.83 17.73
C LEU A 270 21.22 1.47 17.68
N THR A 271 21.97 1.14 18.73
CA THR A 271 22.66 -0.15 18.82
C THR A 271 21.66 -1.32 18.80
N HIS A 272 20.66 -1.29 19.69
CA HIS A 272 19.47 -2.15 19.63
C HIS A 272 18.36 -1.64 20.56
N SER A 273 17.18 -2.28 20.56
CA SER A 273 15.99 -1.83 21.31
C SER A 273 16.15 -1.60 22.83
N LYS A 274 17.18 -2.17 23.49
CA LYS A 274 17.47 -1.93 24.92
C LYS A 274 18.73 -1.08 25.14
N ASP A 275 19.47 -0.77 24.08
CA ASP A 275 20.67 0.05 24.11
C ASP A 275 20.51 1.22 23.15
N ILE A 276 20.08 2.35 23.72
CA ILE A 276 19.77 3.60 23.01
C ILE A 276 21.03 4.37 22.58
N ARG A 277 22.24 3.83 22.80
CA ARG A 277 23.46 4.49 22.34
C ARG A 277 23.52 4.49 20.81
N PRO A 278 24.02 5.58 20.19
CA PRO A 278 24.24 5.62 18.75
C PRO A 278 25.16 4.49 18.31
N PHE A 279 24.71 3.74 17.31
CA PHE A 279 25.44 2.60 16.76
C PHE A 279 26.75 3.06 16.12
N GLU A 280 26.75 4.16 15.36
CA GLU A 280 27.95 4.69 14.69
C GLU A 280 29.07 5.03 15.71
N GLU A 281 28.73 5.67 16.82
CA GLU A 281 29.69 6.01 17.87
C GLU A 281 30.22 4.75 18.58
N THR A 282 29.32 3.79 18.85
CA THR A 282 29.66 2.52 19.51
C THR A 282 30.52 1.64 18.59
N LEU A 283 30.21 1.62 17.29
CA LEU A 283 30.97 0.93 16.25
C LEU A 283 32.37 1.54 16.13
N LYS A 284 32.47 2.87 16.07
CA LYS A 284 33.76 3.57 16.02
C LYS A 284 34.61 3.24 17.24
N ALA A 285 34.05 3.25 18.44
CA ALA A 285 34.76 2.87 19.66
C ALA A 285 35.21 1.40 19.63
N ALA A 286 34.39 0.49 19.10
CA ALA A 286 34.74 -0.92 18.94
C ALA A 286 35.86 -1.12 17.91
N ILE A 287 35.80 -0.43 16.77
CA ILE A 287 36.88 -0.42 15.76
C ILE A 287 38.18 0.08 16.39
N GLU A 288 38.14 1.19 17.13
CA GLU A 288 39.34 1.74 17.78
C GLU A 288 40.02 0.74 18.72
N ASN A 289 39.26 -0.08 19.44
CA ASN A 289 39.83 -1.15 20.27
C ASN A 289 40.56 -2.22 19.45
N VAL A 290 40.09 -2.53 18.24
CA VAL A 290 40.77 -3.48 17.33
C VAL A 290 42.08 -2.88 16.82
N VAL A 291 42.10 -1.58 16.53
CA VAL A 291 43.25 -0.92 15.89
C VAL A 291 44.28 -0.36 16.90
N GLN A 292 44.05 -0.50 18.22
CA GLN A 292 44.99 -0.08 19.28
C GLN A 292 46.37 -0.77 19.20
N PHE A 293 46.48 -1.92 18.52
CA PHE A 293 47.74 -2.67 18.39
C PHE A 293 48.88 -1.90 17.66
N GLY A 294 48.57 -0.85 16.89
CA GLY A 294 49.59 0.00 16.25
C GLY A 294 50.53 0.68 17.26
N THR A 295 50.06 0.89 18.50
CA THR A 295 50.88 1.43 19.60
C THR A 295 51.86 0.42 20.20
N ALA A 296 51.59 -0.89 20.08
CA ALA A 296 52.42 -1.95 20.64
C ALA A 296 53.68 -2.25 19.82
N PHE A 297 53.71 -1.87 18.53
CA PHE A 297 54.81 -2.16 17.62
C PHE A 297 55.83 -1.02 17.42
N GLN A 298 55.67 0.14 18.10
CA GLN A 298 56.52 1.33 17.92
C GLN A 298 56.80 1.63 16.42
N LEU A 299 55.79 1.50 15.56
CA LEU A 299 55.90 1.83 14.15
C LEU A 299 55.77 3.35 14.00
N ASP A 300 56.81 4.01 13.49
CA ASP A 300 56.81 5.45 13.19
C ASP A 300 56.18 5.70 11.81
N ASP A 301 54.88 5.40 11.68
CA ASP A 301 54.12 5.51 10.42
C ASP A 301 53.13 6.68 10.40
N GLY A 302 53.15 7.54 11.42
CA GLY A 302 52.22 8.67 11.53
C GLY A 302 50.74 8.29 11.66
N GLY A 303 50.39 7.02 11.92
CA GLY A 303 49.01 6.53 12.03
C GLY A 303 48.38 6.04 10.72
N HIS A 304 49.16 5.86 9.66
CA HIS A 304 48.66 5.39 8.36
C HIS A 304 48.04 3.99 8.44
N LEU A 305 48.73 2.99 9.02
CA LEU A 305 48.21 1.63 9.14
C LEU A 305 46.93 1.57 9.97
N ARG A 306 46.83 2.42 11.01
CA ARG A 306 45.61 2.54 11.83
C ARG A 306 44.43 3.02 10.98
N THR A 307 44.67 3.97 10.08
CA THR A 307 43.65 4.51 9.19
C THR A 307 43.20 3.46 8.17
N GLU A 308 44.14 2.74 7.55
CA GLU A 308 43.85 1.70 6.55
C GLU A 308 43.03 0.55 7.14
N ILE A 309 43.37 0.07 8.34
CA ILE A 309 42.62 -1.01 9.00
C ILE A 309 41.24 -0.53 9.47
N SER A 310 41.14 0.71 9.96
CA SER A 310 39.84 1.27 10.35
C SER A 310 38.90 1.39 9.16
N GLN A 311 39.41 1.83 8.00
CA GLN A 311 38.64 1.90 6.76
C GLN A 311 38.24 0.49 6.29
N LEU A 312 39.17 -0.47 6.31
CA LEU A 312 38.87 -1.88 5.99
C LEU A 312 37.73 -2.42 6.86
N LEU A 313 37.79 -2.21 8.18
CA LEU A 313 36.75 -2.69 9.11
C LEU A 313 35.39 -2.02 8.86
N ALA A 314 35.37 -0.73 8.50
CA ALA A 314 34.13 -0.03 8.14
C ALA A 314 33.53 -0.58 6.84
N GLU A 315 34.33 -0.77 5.79
CA GLU A 315 33.90 -1.38 4.52
C GLU A 315 33.32 -2.79 4.75
N LEU A 316 34.03 -3.63 5.51
CA LEU A 316 33.58 -4.98 5.81
C LEU A 316 32.30 -4.98 6.66
N ALA A 317 32.11 -4.01 7.55
CA ALA A 317 30.87 -3.88 8.31
C ALA A 317 29.68 -3.55 7.40
N GLU A 318 29.85 -2.65 6.41
CA GLU A 318 28.81 -2.37 5.41
C GLU A 318 28.44 -3.62 4.58
N ASP A 319 29.44 -4.41 4.18
CA ASP A 319 29.21 -5.66 3.46
C ASP A 319 28.53 -6.73 4.32
N TYR A 320 28.87 -6.78 5.61
CA TYR A 320 28.17 -7.62 6.59
C TYR A 320 26.70 -7.25 6.70
N PHE A 321 26.33 -5.97 6.75
CA PHE A 321 24.92 -5.56 6.84
C PHE A 321 24.09 -5.90 5.59
N LYS A 322 24.73 -6.12 4.44
CA LYS A 322 24.08 -6.58 3.21
C LYS A 322 23.94 -8.11 3.17
N SER A 323 24.94 -8.84 3.67
CA SER A 323 25.04 -10.30 3.52
C SER A 323 24.55 -11.10 4.72
N GLY A 324 24.67 -10.54 5.94
CA GLY A 324 24.43 -11.23 7.20
C GLY A 324 25.49 -12.29 7.57
N ASP A 325 26.54 -12.45 6.76
CA ASP A 325 27.56 -13.50 6.95
C ASP A 325 28.74 -13.01 7.79
N ILE A 326 28.69 -13.31 9.09
CA ILE A 326 29.75 -12.90 10.03
C ILE A 326 31.06 -13.69 9.84
N SER A 327 30.99 -14.88 9.24
CA SER A 327 32.17 -15.70 8.96
C SER A 327 32.92 -15.12 7.77
N ALA A 328 32.20 -14.72 6.71
CA ALA A 328 32.77 -14.01 5.57
C ALA A 328 33.44 -12.69 5.99
N PHE A 329 32.83 -11.94 6.91
CA PHE A 329 33.43 -10.74 7.50
C PHE A 329 34.80 -11.04 8.15
N GLU A 330 34.87 -12.10 8.97
CA GLU A 330 36.09 -12.47 9.69
C GLU A 330 37.19 -12.99 8.75
N GLU A 331 36.84 -13.85 7.80
CA GLU A 331 37.77 -14.37 6.80
C GLU A 331 38.35 -13.24 5.94
N ALA A 332 37.49 -12.34 5.44
CA ALA A 332 37.91 -11.19 4.64
C ALA A 332 38.79 -10.23 5.43
N TYR A 333 38.49 -10.00 6.71
CA TYR A 333 39.34 -9.20 7.60
C TYR A 333 40.72 -9.84 7.77
N LEU A 334 40.80 -11.12 8.15
CA LEU A 334 42.08 -11.79 8.38
C LEU A 334 42.96 -11.79 7.13
N GLN A 335 42.37 -12.04 5.96
CA GLN A 335 43.09 -12.02 4.69
C GLN A 335 43.57 -10.61 4.30
N ARG A 336 42.66 -9.64 4.24
CA ARG A 336 42.96 -8.26 3.79
C ARG A 336 43.86 -7.52 4.78
N ALA A 337 43.70 -7.76 6.09
CA ALA A 337 44.58 -7.19 7.10
C ALA A 337 45.99 -7.81 7.06
N GLU A 338 46.14 -9.12 6.79
CA GLU A 338 47.48 -9.71 6.58
C GLU A 338 48.18 -9.08 5.37
N GLU A 339 47.44 -8.79 4.29
CA GLU A 339 47.97 -8.09 3.12
C GLU A 339 48.45 -6.66 3.44
N LEU A 340 47.66 -5.90 4.21
CA LEU A 340 48.03 -4.55 4.65
C LEU A 340 49.26 -4.55 5.58
N LEU A 341 49.50 -5.63 6.34
CA LEU A 341 50.66 -5.75 7.23
C LEU A 341 51.96 -6.14 6.50
N LYS A 342 51.90 -6.74 5.30
CA LYS A 342 53.09 -7.20 4.55
C LYS A 342 54.17 -6.12 4.33
N PRO A 343 53.85 -4.88 3.94
CA PRO A 343 54.85 -3.82 3.74
C PRO A 343 55.58 -3.44 5.04
N TYR A 344 54.87 -3.46 6.18
CA TYR A 344 55.41 -3.09 7.50
C TYR A 344 56.25 -4.21 8.14
N GLN A 345 56.05 -5.47 7.72
CA GLN A 345 56.89 -6.60 8.14
C GLN A 345 58.31 -6.52 7.55
N LEU A 346 58.45 -5.96 6.35
CA LEU A 346 59.74 -5.82 5.66
C LEU A 346 60.57 -4.63 6.16
N SER A 347 59.92 -3.56 6.64
CA SER A 347 60.59 -2.35 7.17
C SER A 347 61.26 -2.59 8.53
N GLN A 348 60.70 -3.42 9.41
CA GLN A 348 61.37 -3.81 10.67
C GLN A 348 62.61 -4.68 10.44
N ALA A 349 62.62 -5.51 9.40
CA ALA A 349 63.79 -6.34 9.05
C ALA A 349 64.96 -5.52 8.48
N SER A 350 64.69 -4.34 7.93
CA SER A 350 65.68 -3.46 7.30
C SER A 350 66.29 -2.42 8.26
N LEU A 351 65.81 -2.33 9.50
CA LEU A 351 66.31 -1.39 10.54
C LEU A 351 67.45 -1.93 11.43
N LEU A 352 67.89 -3.19 11.27
CA LEU A 352 68.98 -3.78 12.07
C LEU A 352 70.19 -4.14 11.20
N GLY A 353 70.88 -3.10 10.72
CA GLY A 353 72.29 -3.21 10.40
C GLY A 353 73.09 -3.43 11.70
N MET A 354 73.81 -4.55 11.76
CA MET A 354 74.74 -5.00 12.82
C MET A 354 74.16 -5.92 13.92
N GLY A 355 74.30 -7.22 13.68
CA GLY A 355 75.08 -8.06 14.59
C GLY A 355 74.41 -8.53 15.88
N LYS A 356 73.27 -9.24 15.80
CA LYS A 356 72.92 -10.35 16.70
C LYS A 356 71.76 -11.16 16.10
N LYS A 357 71.97 -12.46 15.90
CA LYS A 357 70.94 -13.39 15.40
C LYS A 357 69.82 -13.53 16.45
N ILE A 358 68.71 -12.84 16.25
CA ILE A 358 67.43 -13.18 16.89
C ILE A 358 66.81 -14.31 16.05
N LYS A 359 66.46 -15.42 16.69
CA LYS A 359 65.95 -16.65 16.05
C LYS A 359 64.45 -16.65 15.74
N HIS A 360 63.76 -15.51 15.89
CA HIS A 360 62.33 -15.41 15.66
C HIS A 360 62.01 -14.20 14.77
N SER A 361 61.58 -14.45 13.53
CA SER A 361 60.82 -13.46 12.76
C SER A 361 59.49 -13.28 13.48
N ILE A 362 59.22 -12.11 14.03
CA ILE A 362 57.91 -11.80 14.60
C ILE A 362 56.96 -11.58 13.42
N ARG A 363 56.21 -12.62 13.05
CA ARG A 363 55.14 -12.50 12.07
C ARG A 363 54.05 -11.67 12.73
N SER A 364 53.83 -10.44 12.29
CA SER A 364 52.70 -9.63 12.77
C SER A 364 51.43 -10.25 12.19
N LEU A 365 50.67 -10.92 13.05
CA LEU A 365 49.34 -11.41 12.71
C LEU A 365 48.34 -10.24 12.79
N PRO A 366 47.23 -10.31 12.02
CA PRO A 366 46.13 -9.38 12.20
C PRO A 366 45.69 -9.29 13.66
N PRO A 367 45.30 -8.10 14.14
CA PRO A 367 44.77 -7.92 15.48
C PRO A 367 43.48 -8.72 15.63
N THR A 368 43.43 -9.58 16.64
CA THR A 368 42.22 -10.32 17.02
C THR A 368 41.67 -9.83 18.36
N GLU A 369 42.46 -9.04 19.09
CA GLU A 369 42.02 -8.37 20.31
C GLU A 369 40.93 -7.33 19.96
N GLY A 370 39.80 -7.36 20.65
CA GLY A 370 38.63 -6.53 20.32
C GLY A 370 37.76 -7.02 19.16
N LEU A 371 38.28 -7.87 18.26
CA LEU A 371 37.52 -8.36 17.09
C LEU A 371 36.27 -9.13 17.50
N SER A 372 36.35 -9.93 18.56
CA SER A 372 35.18 -10.65 19.10
C SER A 372 34.08 -9.70 19.62
N ALA A 373 34.46 -8.59 20.26
CA ALA A 373 33.51 -7.59 20.73
C ALA A 373 32.87 -6.83 19.56
N LEU A 374 33.66 -6.48 18.54
CA LEU A 374 33.17 -5.87 17.30
C LEU A 374 32.17 -6.79 16.59
N LYS A 375 32.50 -8.07 16.39
CA LYS A 375 31.58 -9.06 15.81
C LYS A 375 30.27 -9.16 16.58
N THR A 376 30.36 -9.23 17.92
CA THR A 376 29.17 -9.29 18.79
C THR A 376 28.28 -8.06 18.61
N LEU A 377 28.88 -6.87 18.56
CA LEU A 377 28.16 -5.62 18.32
C LEU A 377 27.47 -5.62 16.95
N LEU A 378 28.19 -6.00 15.89
CA LEU A 378 27.64 -6.10 14.53
C LEU A 378 26.47 -7.08 14.46
N GLN A 379 26.60 -8.28 15.05
CA GLN A 379 25.55 -9.29 15.06
C GLN A 379 24.30 -8.85 15.83
N ILE A 380 24.48 -8.20 16.98
CA ILE A 380 23.37 -7.64 17.77
C ILE A 380 22.63 -6.59 16.94
N HIS A 381 23.37 -5.66 16.34
CA HIS A 381 22.79 -4.60 15.53
C HIS A 381 22.11 -5.14 14.26
N TYR A 382 22.74 -6.07 13.54
CA TYR A 382 22.15 -6.70 12.36
C TYR A 382 20.84 -7.41 12.69
N THR A 383 20.84 -8.21 13.76
CA THR A 383 19.61 -8.90 14.21
C THR A 383 18.51 -7.92 14.59
N TYR A 384 18.90 -6.79 15.20
CA TYR A 384 17.98 -5.71 15.53
C TYR A 384 17.42 -5.04 14.27
N LEU A 385 18.25 -4.71 13.29
CA LEU A 385 17.81 -4.13 12.01
C LEU A 385 16.85 -5.05 11.24
N GLN A 386 17.07 -6.37 11.25
CA GLN A 386 16.15 -7.33 10.63
C GLN A 386 14.79 -7.34 11.34
N SER A 387 14.79 -7.45 12.66
CA SER A 387 13.54 -7.40 13.45
C SER A 387 12.79 -6.09 13.28
N LEU A 388 13.52 -4.98 13.19
CA LEU A 388 12.95 -3.65 12.99
C LEU A 388 12.40 -3.50 11.57
N ALA A 389 13.10 -4.05 10.56
CA ALA A 389 12.62 -4.06 9.18
C ALA A 389 11.29 -4.80 9.03
N ASP A 390 11.08 -5.88 9.78
CA ASP A 390 9.82 -6.65 9.79
C ASP A 390 8.67 -5.87 10.45
N GLU A 391 8.95 -5.10 11.52
CA GLU A 391 7.96 -4.26 12.21
C GLU A 391 7.47 -3.08 11.35
N TYR A 392 8.32 -2.55 10.47
CA TYR A 392 8.05 -1.37 9.63
C TYR A 392 7.86 -1.73 8.15
N VAL A 393 7.41 -2.95 7.86
CA VAL A 393 7.30 -3.49 6.49
C VAL A 393 6.43 -2.64 5.58
N LEU A 394 5.30 -2.10 6.06
CA LEU A 394 4.38 -1.29 5.25
C LEU A 394 4.97 0.09 5.00
N SER A 395 5.58 0.69 6.02
CA SER A 395 6.25 1.99 5.92
C SER A 395 7.42 1.96 4.95
N LYS A 396 8.27 0.92 5.03
CA LYS A 396 9.36 0.70 4.08
C LYS A 396 8.84 0.53 2.65
N LYS A 397 7.89 -0.39 2.45
CA LYS A 397 7.29 -0.65 1.13
C LYS A 397 6.70 0.64 0.52
N THR A 398 6.06 1.47 1.32
CA THR A 398 5.46 2.73 0.90
C THR A 398 6.50 3.74 0.42
N ILE A 399 7.55 3.96 1.21
CA ILE A 399 8.59 4.95 0.86
C ILE A 399 9.49 4.46 -0.27
N GLU A 400 9.77 3.16 -0.36
CA GLU A 400 10.47 2.56 -1.50
C GLU A 400 9.67 2.73 -2.79
N ALA A 401 8.36 2.46 -2.76
CA ALA A 401 7.46 2.65 -3.89
C ALA A 401 7.38 4.12 -4.32
N TYR A 402 7.25 5.04 -3.36
CA TYR A 402 7.23 6.48 -3.63
C TYR A 402 8.56 6.98 -4.21
N SER A 403 9.70 6.52 -3.69
CA SER A 403 11.03 6.88 -4.21
C SER A 403 11.25 6.34 -5.62
N ALA A 404 10.83 5.09 -5.87
CA ALA A 404 10.87 4.47 -7.19
C ALA A 404 9.95 5.19 -8.18
N TRP A 405 8.80 5.68 -7.73
CA TRP A 405 7.91 6.51 -8.55
C TRP A 405 8.56 7.87 -8.86
N GLN A 406 9.06 8.57 -7.84
CA GLN A 406 9.64 9.90 -7.98
C GLN A 406 10.85 9.91 -8.91
N SER A 407 11.67 8.85 -8.91
CA SER A 407 12.81 8.70 -9.83
C SER A 407 12.42 8.45 -11.30
N ARG A 408 11.19 7.96 -11.56
CA ARG A 408 10.70 7.64 -12.91
C ARG A 408 9.93 8.79 -13.55
N VAL A 409 9.29 9.64 -12.75
CA VAL A 409 8.45 10.71 -13.26
C VAL A 409 9.29 11.95 -13.54
N ARG A 410 9.16 12.50 -14.75
CA ARG A 410 9.94 13.66 -15.22
C ARG A 410 9.18 15.01 -15.11
N GLY A 411 8.04 15.03 -14.44
CA GLY A 411 7.17 16.20 -14.28
C GLY A 411 7.43 16.99 -12.99
N VAL A 412 7.18 18.31 -13.03
CA VAL A 412 7.14 19.15 -11.83
C VAL A 412 5.73 19.12 -11.27
N PHE A 413 5.56 18.51 -10.10
CA PHE A 413 4.31 18.53 -9.34
C PHE A 413 4.45 19.50 -8.17
N GLY A 414 3.41 20.28 -7.91
CA GLY A 414 3.34 21.17 -6.75
C GLY A 414 3.23 20.39 -5.44
N ASN A 415 2.56 19.23 -5.45
CA ASN A 415 2.63 18.24 -4.38
C ASN A 415 2.80 16.81 -4.95
N PRO A 416 4.04 16.29 -5.05
CA PRO A 416 4.29 14.96 -5.60
C PRO A 416 3.66 13.81 -4.80
N GLN A 417 3.52 13.96 -3.48
CA GLN A 417 2.89 12.93 -2.63
C GLN A 417 1.38 12.81 -2.93
N ASP A 418 0.72 13.95 -3.10
CA ASP A 418 -0.71 13.98 -3.44
C ASP A 418 -0.98 13.41 -4.83
N GLU A 419 -0.07 13.64 -5.79
CA GLU A 419 -0.12 13.05 -7.13
C GLU A 419 0.08 11.54 -7.05
N PHE A 420 1.09 11.06 -6.31
CA PHE A 420 1.34 9.64 -6.11
C PHE A 420 0.12 8.92 -5.52
N CYS A 421 -0.47 9.47 -4.45
CA CYS A 421 -1.68 8.92 -3.83
C CYS A 421 -2.89 8.92 -4.78
N LEU A 422 -3.03 9.97 -5.60
CA LEU A 422 -4.10 10.06 -6.60
C LEU A 422 -3.92 8.97 -7.66
N GLN A 423 -2.70 8.78 -8.19
CA GLN A 423 -2.41 7.73 -9.16
C GLN A 423 -2.67 6.34 -8.57
N THR A 424 -2.25 6.08 -7.32
CA THR A 424 -2.57 4.82 -6.63
C THR A 424 -4.07 4.54 -6.61
N ALA A 425 -4.90 5.52 -6.22
CA ALA A 425 -6.36 5.37 -6.19
C ALA A 425 -6.94 4.96 -7.57
N TYR A 426 -6.45 5.63 -8.61
CA TYR A 426 -6.88 5.36 -9.98
C TYR A 426 -6.46 3.98 -10.47
N ILE A 427 -5.21 3.57 -10.22
CA ILE A 427 -4.72 2.24 -10.62
C ILE A 427 -5.54 1.14 -9.96
N SER A 428 -5.81 1.27 -8.66
CA SER A 428 -6.67 0.33 -7.92
C SER A 428 -8.07 0.23 -8.54
N PHE A 429 -8.66 1.36 -8.92
CA PHE A 429 -9.95 1.38 -9.61
C PHE A 429 -9.89 0.75 -11.00
N VAL A 430 -8.93 1.14 -11.85
CA VAL A 430 -8.83 0.67 -13.24
C VAL A 430 -8.64 -0.85 -13.28
N ARG A 431 -7.94 -1.42 -12.29
CA ARG A 431 -7.81 -2.89 -12.16
C ARG A 431 -9.15 -3.58 -11.91
N LEU A 432 -9.94 -3.10 -10.97
CA LEU A 432 -11.29 -3.63 -10.69
C LEU A 432 -12.26 -3.38 -11.85
N PHE A 433 -12.18 -2.21 -12.47
CA PHE A 433 -12.94 -1.88 -13.67
C PHE A 433 -12.62 -2.85 -14.81
N PHE A 434 -11.35 -3.10 -15.09
CA PHE A 434 -10.92 -4.01 -16.14
C PHE A 434 -11.40 -5.44 -15.87
N VAL A 435 -11.33 -5.92 -14.63
CA VAL A 435 -11.92 -7.20 -14.21
C VAL A 435 -13.40 -7.26 -14.61
N ARG A 436 -14.20 -6.24 -14.27
CA ARG A 436 -15.63 -6.20 -14.60
C ARG A 436 -15.90 -6.19 -16.09
N VAL A 437 -15.08 -5.48 -16.85
CA VAL A 437 -15.14 -5.48 -18.32
C VAL A 437 -14.84 -6.87 -18.86
N CYS A 438 -13.77 -7.53 -18.41
CA CYS A 438 -13.44 -8.90 -18.83
C CYS A 438 -14.57 -9.88 -18.50
N GLU A 439 -15.18 -9.77 -17.33
CA GLU A 439 -16.30 -10.61 -16.91
C GLU A 439 -17.55 -10.41 -17.77
N ASP A 440 -17.88 -9.18 -18.16
CA ASP A 440 -19.05 -8.91 -19.02
C ASP A 440 -18.85 -9.31 -20.47
N HIS A 441 -17.60 -9.26 -20.93
CA HIS A 441 -17.19 -9.80 -22.23
C HIS A 441 -16.96 -11.31 -22.21
N ASN A 442 -17.22 -12.01 -21.09
CA ASN A 442 -17.01 -13.45 -20.91
C ASN A 442 -15.55 -13.92 -21.12
N LEU A 443 -14.57 -13.03 -20.97
CA LEU A 443 -13.15 -13.35 -21.08
C LEU A 443 -12.66 -14.11 -19.84
N ILE A 444 -13.25 -13.81 -18.68
CA ILE A 444 -13.04 -14.52 -17.43
C ILE A 444 -14.40 -14.78 -16.76
N PRO A 445 -14.56 -15.87 -16.00
CA PRO A 445 -15.78 -16.09 -15.24
C PRO A 445 -15.83 -15.14 -14.04
N ARG A 446 -17.06 -14.74 -13.67
CA ARG A 446 -17.29 -13.94 -12.47
C ARG A 446 -16.96 -14.71 -11.19
N ARG A 447 -16.40 -14.02 -10.20
CA ARG A 447 -15.94 -14.63 -8.92
C ARG A 447 -16.30 -13.81 -7.70
N ILE A 448 -15.68 -12.65 -7.54
CA ILE A 448 -15.92 -11.75 -6.41
C ILE A 448 -17.01 -10.72 -6.75
N SER A 449 -17.16 -10.38 -8.03
CA SER A 449 -18.12 -9.37 -8.48
C SER A 449 -19.57 -9.80 -8.33
N ASP A 450 -19.93 -11.06 -8.40
CA ASP A 450 -21.29 -11.56 -8.16
C ASP A 450 -21.31 -12.69 -7.14
N GLY A 451 -20.27 -12.72 -6.30
CA GLY A 451 -19.76 -13.93 -5.67
C GLY A 451 -20.75 -14.70 -4.82
N PRO A 452 -20.34 -15.88 -4.32
CA PRO A 452 -21.20 -16.77 -3.54
C PRO A 452 -21.45 -16.23 -2.13
N PHE A 453 -21.65 -14.93 -1.95
CA PHE A 453 -21.80 -14.22 -0.67
C PHE A 453 -22.89 -14.83 0.20
N ALA A 454 -23.97 -15.34 -0.41
CA ALA A 454 -25.02 -16.06 0.29
C ALA A 454 -24.52 -17.31 1.06
N ARG A 455 -23.37 -17.88 0.67
CA ARG A 455 -22.71 -19.04 1.30
C ARG A 455 -21.25 -18.77 1.66
N TYR A 456 -20.83 -17.50 1.63
CA TYR A 456 -19.42 -17.15 1.78
C TYR A 456 -18.90 -17.49 3.17
N GLU A 457 -19.73 -17.31 4.20
CA GLU A 457 -19.34 -17.63 5.56
C GLU A 457 -19.21 -19.15 5.77
N GLU A 458 -20.12 -19.96 5.22
CA GLU A 458 -19.99 -21.42 5.17
C GLU A 458 -18.69 -21.82 4.47
N TYR A 459 -18.42 -21.26 3.29
CA TYR A 459 -17.20 -21.52 2.52
C TYR A 459 -15.93 -21.11 3.29
N ARG A 460 -15.93 -19.94 3.94
CA ARG A 460 -14.82 -19.44 4.76
C ARG A 460 -14.53 -20.39 5.91
N ILE A 461 -15.57 -20.82 6.64
CA ILE A 461 -15.42 -21.71 7.79
C ILE A 461 -14.98 -23.12 7.34
N GLU A 462 -15.59 -23.68 6.29
CA GLU A 462 -15.33 -25.05 5.84
C GLU A 462 -13.95 -25.23 5.20
N LEU A 463 -13.51 -24.26 4.38
CA LEU A 463 -12.32 -24.41 3.53
C LEU A 463 -11.16 -23.49 3.92
N LEU A 464 -11.44 -22.40 4.65
CA LEU A 464 -10.47 -21.33 4.92
C LEU A 464 -10.34 -21.02 6.41
N SER A 465 -10.75 -21.92 7.30
CA SER A 465 -10.52 -21.79 8.74
C SER A 465 -9.03 -21.56 9.03
N GLY A 466 -8.70 -20.51 9.78
CA GLY A 466 -7.32 -20.11 10.06
C GLY A 466 -6.68 -19.20 9.00
N ILE A 467 -7.41 -18.81 7.95
CA ILE A 467 -6.95 -17.87 6.93
C ILE A 467 -7.59 -16.51 7.18
N LYS A 468 -6.77 -15.50 7.47
CA LYS A 468 -7.21 -14.14 7.85
C LYS A 468 -7.56 -13.24 6.65
N ASP A 469 -6.94 -13.47 5.49
CA ASP A 469 -6.93 -12.56 4.34
C ASP A 469 -7.81 -13.03 3.16
N THR A 470 -8.95 -13.67 3.43
CA THR A 470 -9.76 -14.33 2.39
C THR A 470 -10.16 -13.41 1.24
N TYR A 471 -10.55 -12.16 1.53
CA TYR A 471 -10.93 -11.19 0.50
C TYR A 471 -9.75 -10.81 -0.40
N LEU A 472 -8.57 -10.60 0.18
CA LEU A 472 -7.36 -10.27 -0.57
C LEU A 472 -6.96 -11.43 -1.49
N ARG A 473 -7.06 -12.67 -1.02
CA ARG A 473 -6.79 -13.86 -1.85
C ARG A 473 -7.75 -13.99 -3.01
N LEU A 474 -9.05 -13.74 -2.80
CA LEU A 474 -10.04 -13.77 -3.88
C LEU A 474 -9.80 -12.65 -4.89
N LEU A 475 -9.40 -11.46 -4.42
CA LEU A 475 -9.01 -10.36 -5.28
C LEU A 475 -7.77 -10.72 -6.10
N GLU A 476 -6.74 -11.27 -5.46
CA GLU A 476 -5.51 -11.72 -6.11
C GLU A 476 -5.81 -12.80 -7.16
N GLU A 477 -6.63 -13.80 -6.84
CA GLU A 477 -7.05 -14.83 -7.81
C GLU A 477 -7.77 -14.19 -9.01
N THR A 478 -8.62 -13.21 -8.76
CA THR A 478 -9.35 -12.48 -9.80
C THR A 478 -8.38 -11.72 -10.72
N TYR A 479 -7.38 -11.06 -10.15
CA TYR A 479 -6.31 -10.40 -10.91
C TYR A 479 -5.43 -11.40 -11.68
N GLN A 480 -5.07 -12.55 -11.10
CA GLN A 480 -4.33 -13.59 -11.81
C GLN A 480 -5.11 -14.16 -13.01
N ARG A 481 -6.43 -14.23 -12.93
CA ARG A 481 -7.27 -14.63 -14.08
C ARG A 481 -7.30 -13.56 -15.15
N ALA A 482 -7.48 -12.30 -14.76
CA ALA A 482 -7.45 -11.18 -15.70
C ALA A 482 -6.08 -11.03 -16.39
N ARG A 483 -4.99 -11.46 -15.74
CA ARG A 483 -3.64 -11.55 -16.31
C ARG A 483 -3.54 -12.48 -17.52
N VAL A 484 -4.40 -13.49 -17.63
CA VAL A 484 -4.46 -14.38 -18.82
C VAL A 484 -4.92 -13.61 -20.06
N VAL A 485 -5.73 -12.56 -19.88
CA VAL A 485 -6.17 -11.68 -20.96
C VAL A 485 -5.07 -10.67 -21.31
N TYR A 486 -4.45 -10.07 -20.29
CA TYR A 486 -3.36 -9.10 -20.47
C TYR A 486 -2.31 -9.16 -19.37
N HIS A 487 -1.12 -9.66 -19.70
CA HIS A 487 -0.08 -9.96 -18.71
C HIS A 487 0.55 -8.72 -18.08
N ASN A 488 0.82 -7.67 -18.87
CA ASN A 488 1.65 -6.55 -18.41
C ASN A 488 1.01 -5.73 -17.29
N PHE A 489 -0.32 -5.67 -17.27
CA PHE A 489 -1.10 -4.86 -16.32
C PHE A 489 -1.32 -5.55 -14.97
N PHE A 490 -1.13 -6.86 -14.87
CA PHE A 490 -1.27 -7.60 -13.60
C PHE A 490 -0.01 -8.37 -13.21
N GLY A 491 1.04 -8.33 -14.02
CA GLY A 491 2.21 -9.22 -13.91
C GLY A 491 3.46 -8.62 -13.29
N ARG A 492 3.48 -7.31 -12.98
CA ARG A 492 4.65 -6.62 -12.41
C ARG A 492 4.34 -6.20 -10.97
N GLN A 493 5.35 -6.24 -10.08
CA GLN A 493 5.28 -5.48 -8.83
C GLN A 493 5.18 -4.01 -9.21
N GLU A 494 3.97 -3.46 -9.11
CA GLU A 494 3.70 -2.11 -9.54
C GLU A 494 4.13 -1.13 -8.46
N LEU A 495 4.55 0.06 -8.91
CA LEU A 495 4.83 1.21 -8.04
C LEU A 495 3.65 1.56 -7.11
N PHE A 496 2.45 1.08 -7.43
CA PHE A 496 1.21 1.41 -6.74
C PHE A 496 0.71 0.29 -5.82
N ASP A 497 1.41 -0.85 -5.74
CA ASP A 497 1.04 -1.99 -4.88
C ASP A 497 1.38 -1.79 -3.40
N TRP A 498 1.90 -0.61 -3.02
CA TRP A 498 2.16 -0.26 -1.62
C TRP A 498 0.88 -0.18 -0.79
N PHE A 499 -0.24 0.18 -1.41
CA PHE A 499 -1.56 0.29 -0.79
C PHE A 499 -2.45 -0.88 -1.21
N THR A 500 -3.17 -1.45 -0.25
CA THR A 500 -4.12 -2.53 -0.47
C THR A 500 -5.54 -2.03 -0.25
N LEU A 501 -6.45 -2.30 -1.19
CA LEU A 501 -7.86 -1.97 -1.01
C LEU A 501 -8.48 -2.82 0.10
N ASP A 502 -9.22 -2.18 0.99
CA ASP A 502 -9.98 -2.85 2.04
C ASP A 502 -11.26 -3.51 1.48
N GLU A 503 -11.81 -4.46 2.23
CA GLU A 503 -13.01 -5.23 1.87
C GLU A 503 -14.18 -4.33 1.47
N TYR A 504 -14.48 -3.29 2.25
CA TYR A 504 -15.59 -2.39 1.97
C TYR A 504 -15.40 -1.68 0.63
N THR A 505 -14.20 -1.17 0.35
CA THR A 505 -13.92 -0.45 -0.89
C THR A 505 -14.05 -1.37 -2.11
N ILE A 506 -13.55 -2.61 -2.01
CA ILE A 506 -13.66 -3.62 -3.07
C ILE A 506 -15.14 -3.90 -3.36
N LEU A 507 -15.94 -4.17 -2.32
CA LEU A 507 -17.35 -4.50 -2.47
C LEU A 507 -18.19 -3.31 -2.95
N ALA A 508 -17.90 -2.10 -2.48
CA ALA A 508 -18.56 -0.86 -2.93
C ALA A 508 -18.31 -0.62 -4.43
N LEU A 509 -17.07 -0.82 -4.90
CA LEU A 509 -16.72 -0.68 -6.31
C LEU A 509 -17.37 -1.76 -7.16
N PHE A 510 -17.38 -3.02 -6.72
CA PHE A 510 -18.09 -4.06 -7.47
C PHE A 510 -19.61 -3.86 -7.47
N ASP A 511 -20.21 -3.42 -6.36
CA ASP A 511 -21.64 -3.10 -6.29
C ASP A 511 -22.00 -1.99 -7.28
N LEU A 512 -21.16 -0.95 -7.36
CA LEU A 512 -21.29 0.11 -8.36
C LEU A 512 -21.20 -0.44 -9.79
N LEU A 513 -20.09 -1.10 -10.10
CA LEU A 513 -19.77 -1.54 -11.45
C LEU A 513 -20.77 -2.61 -11.95
N ASN A 514 -21.29 -3.46 -11.05
CA ASN A 514 -22.27 -4.49 -11.41
C ASN A 514 -23.59 -3.93 -11.90
N ARG A 515 -23.96 -2.71 -11.52
CA ARG A 515 -25.20 -2.07 -12.00
C ARG A 515 -25.16 -1.78 -13.49
N TYR A 516 -23.96 -1.73 -14.09
CA TYR A 516 -23.77 -1.37 -15.49
C TYR A 516 -23.41 -2.59 -16.33
N ASP A 517 -23.88 -2.59 -17.58
CA ASP A 517 -23.50 -3.55 -18.61
C ASP A 517 -22.35 -2.99 -19.46
N PHE A 518 -21.19 -3.64 -19.37
CA PHE A 518 -19.98 -3.23 -20.10
C PHE A 518 -19.90 -3.78 -21.53
N GLN A 519 -20.81 -4.63 -22.01
CA GLN A 519 -20.77 -5.12 -23.40
C GLN A 519 -20.89 -4.00 -24.46
N GLY A 520 -21.46 -2.86 -24.09
CA GLY A 520 -21.57 -1.66 -24.91
C GLY A 520 -20.53 -0.57 -24.61
N LEU A 521 -19.43 -0.92 -23.93
CA LEU A 521 -18.42 0.04 -23.49
C LEU A 521 -17.87 0.85 -24.69
N SER A 522 -18.09 2.16 -24.67
CA SER A 522 -17.42 3.06 -25.61
C SER A 522 -15.96 3.27 -25.16
N ALA A 523 -15.08 3.52 -26.13
CA ALA A 523 -13.67 3.80 -25.90
C ALA A 523 -13.39 5.01 -24.97
N ASP A 524 -14.42 5.82 -24.67
CA ASP A 524 -14.28 7.11 -24.00
C ASP A 524 -14.58 7.05 -22.49
N VAL A 525 -15.14 5.96 -21.94
CA VAL A 525 -15.54 5.93 -20.51
C VAL A 525 -14.35 6.08 -19.57
N LEU A 526 -13.28 5.31 -19.74
CA LEU A 526 -12.07 5.44 -18.93
C LEU A 526 -11.34 6.78 -19.18
N GLY A 527 -11.35 7.24 -20.43
CA GLY A 527 -10.87 8.58 -20.79
C GLY A 527 -11.60 9.65 -19.97
N ARG A 528 -12.94 9.65 -19.96
CA ARG A 528 -13.76 10.58 -19.18
C ARG A 528 -13.56 10.46 -17.68
N VAL A 529 -13.45 9.24 -17.13
CA VAL A 529 -13.13 9.04 -15.70
C VAL A 529 -11.77 9.67 -15.34
N TYR A 530 -10.78 9.56 -16.22
CA TYR A 530 -9.50 10.25 -16.08
C TYR A 530 -9.66 11.76 -16.22
N ASN A 531 -10.33 12.27 -17.25
CA ASN A 531 -10.43 13.72 -17.44
C ASN A 531 -11.25 14.42 -16.36
N GLU A 532 -12.49 13.97 -16.16
CA GLU A 532 -13.44 14.58 -15.22
C GLU A 532 -13.05 14.29 -13.77
N GLY A 533 -12.42 13.15 -13.50
CA GLY A 533 -12.03 12.78 -12.14
C GLY A 533 -10.61 13.19 -11.76
N TYR A 534 -9.62 12.98 -12.63
CA TYR A 534 -8.19 13.17 -12.34
C TYR A 534 -7.75 14.56 -12.75
N ILE A 535 -7.98 14.94 -14.02
CA ILE A 535 -7.52 16.21 -14.58
C ILE A 535 -8.26 17.38 -13.93
N GLU A 536 -9.59 17.37 -13.85
CA GLU A 536 -10.34 18.47 -13.21
C GLU A 536 -9.97 18.67 -11.74
N THR A 537 -9.64 17.58 -11.02
CA THR A 537 -9.19 17.65 -9.63
C THR A 537 -7.80 18.30 -9.52
N LYS A 538 -6.98 18.21 -10.59
CA LYS A 538 -5.64 18.78 -10.72
C LYS A 538 -5.62 20.20 -11.32
N GLU A 539 -6.59 20.54 -12.17
CA GLU A 539 -6.71 21.85 -12.83
C GLU A 539 -6.90 23.02 -11.85
N ARG A 540 -7.24 22.76 -10.58
CA ARG A 540 -7.24 23.78 -9.53
C ARG A 540 -5.86 24.15 -8.99
N SER A 541 -4.80 23.38 -9.27
CA SER A 541 -3.46 23.66 -8.73
C SER A 541 -2.35 23.83 -9.78
N GLU A 542 -2.38 23.16 -10.94
CA GLU A 542 -1.22 23.13 -11.86
C GLU A 542 -1.60 23.20 -13.36
N LYS A 543 -1.16 24.25 -14.06
CA LYS A 543 -1.43 24.49 -15.48
C LYS A 543 -0.49 23.64 -16.35
N GLY A 544 -1.01 22.64 -17.08
CA GLY A 544 -0.20 21.93 -18.08
C GLY A 544 -0.78 20.65 -18.70
N GLN A 545 -1.87 20.09 -18.17
CA GLN A 545 -2.51 18.89 -18.73
C GLN A 545 -3.88 19.26 -19.29
N PHE A 546 -4.08 19.13 -20.61
CA PHE A 546 -5.34 19.47 -21.28
C PHE A 546 -5.89 18.23 -21.97
N TYR A 547 -7.15 17.89 -21.68
CA TYR A 547 -7.86 16.89 -22.44
C TYR A 547 -8.26 17.45 -23.81
N THR A 548 -8.08 16.64 -24.86
CA THR A 548 -8.53 17.00 -26.21
C THR A 548 -9.97 16.53 -26.40
N PRO A 549 -10.94 17.42 -26.66
CA PRO A 549 -12.34 17.03 -26.86
C PRO A 549 -12.51 16.02 -28.00
N PRO A 550 -13.41 15.02 -27.88
CA PRO A 550 -13.60 13.99 -28.91
C PRO A 550 -13.87 14.56 -30.31
N GLN A 551 -14.61 15.67 -30.40
CA GLN A 551 -14.93 16.31 -31.68
C GLN A 551 -13.68 16.85 -32.38
N VAL A 552 -12.70 17.33 -31.61
CA VAL A 552 -11.41 17.79 -32.15
C VAL A 552 -10.58 16.61 -32.64
N VAL A 553 -10.56 15.53 -31.88
CA VAL A 553 -9.87 14.29 -32.26
C VAL A 553 -10.45 13.75 -33.57
N ASP A 554 -11.77 13.59 -33.66
CA ASP A 554 -12.42 13.08 -34.87
C ASP A 554 -12.14 13.97 -36.08
N TYR A 555 -12.23 15.30 -35.93
CA TYR A 555 -11.89 16.25 -36.99
C TYR A 555 -10.46 16.07 -37.50
N MET A 556 -9.48 15.91 -36.60
CA MET A 556 -8.08 15.73 -36.98
C MET A 556 -7.84 14.38 -37.67
N LEU A 557 -8.47 13.29 -37.20
CA LEU A 557 -8.36 11.98 -37.84
C LEU A 557 -8.99 12.01 -39.25
N ASP A 558 -10.13 12.67 -39.41
CA ASP A 558 -10.79 12.85 -40.71
C ASP A 558 -9.92 13.66 -41.67
N ALA A 559 -9.29 14.73 -41.19
CA ALA A 559 -8.37 15.56 -41.98
C ALA A 559 -7.11 14.79 -42.42
N LEU A 560 -6.64 13.82 -41.63
CA LEU A 560 -5.56 12.90 -41.99
C LEU A 560 -5.99 11.79 -42.97
N GLY A 561 -7.28 11.76 -43.35
CA GLY A 561 -7.84 10.75 -44.24
C GLY A 561 -7.98 9.37 -43.59
N ILE A 562 -7.98 9.29 -42.26
CA ILE A 562 -8.22 8.02 -41.55
C ILE A 562 -9.69 7.63 -41.76
N PRO A 563 -9.96 6.42 -42.29
CA PRO A 563 -11.33 5.98 -42.57
C PRO A 563 -12.19 5.98 -41.32
N GLY A 564 -13.44 6.44 -41.46
CA GLY A 564 -14.42 6.34 -40.39
C GLY A 564 -14.79 4.88 -40.09
N ARG A 565 -15.59 4.65 -39.03
CA ARG A 565 -16.04 3.29 -38.64
C ARG A 565 -16.90 2.58 -39.70
N SER A 566 -17.44 3.33 -40.66
CA SER A 566 -18.31 2.83 -41.72
C SER A 566 -17.90 3.42 -43.06
N GLU A 567 -16.59 3.41 -43.33
CA GLU A 567 -16.05 3.85 -44.62
C GLU A 567 -16.57 2.92 -45.75
N PRO A 568 -17.11 3.47 -46.85
CA PRO A 568 -17.55 2.67 -47.99
C PRO A 568 -16.40 2.28 -48.95
N ASP A 569 -15.24 2.94 -48.87
CA ASP A 569 -14.09 2.68 -49.73
C ASP A 569 -13.18 1.58 -49.13
N GLU A 570 -13.35 0.34 -49.59
CA GLU A 570 -12.55 -0.82 -49.18
C GLU A 570 -11.04 -0.63 -49.41
N MET A 571 -10.63 0.12 -50.43
CA MET A 571 -9.21 0.35 -50.73
C MET A 571 -8.58 1.24 -49.65
N LYS A 572 -9.32 2.26 -49.21
CA LYS A 572 -8.93 3.16 -48.12
C LYS A 572 -8.83 2.43 -46.79
N GLU A 573 -9.74 1.49 -46.53
CA GLU A 573 -9.70 0.64 -45.33
C GLU A 573 -8.47 -0.25 -45.31
N ARG A 574 -8.21 -1.00 -46.39
CA ARG A 574 -7.03 -1.86 -46.50
C ARG A 574 -5.73 -1.07 -46.34
N SER A 575 -5.63 0.09 -46.98
CA SER A 575 -4.48 0.98 -46.82
C SER A 575 -4.29 1.44 -45.37
N PHE A 576 -5.36 1.68 -44.61
CA PHE A 576 -5.25 2.07 -43.21
C PHE A 576 -4.83 0.93 -42.29
N LEU A 577 -5.25 -0.31 -42.56
CA LEU A 577 -4.82 -1.48 -41.77
C LEU A 577 -3.29 -1.62 -41.75
N GLU A 578 -2.63 -1.35 -42.88
CA GLU A 578 -1.17 -1.42 -43.06
C GLU A 578 -0.41 -0.21 -42.48
N LYS A 579 -1.11 0.88 -42.12
CA LYS A 579 -0.48 2.10 -41.58
C LYS A 579 -0.29 2.03 -40.07
N THR A 580 0.86 2.51 -39.61
CA THR A 580 1.15 2.78 -38.20
C THR A 580 0.73 4.21 -37.84
N VAL A 581 0.09 4.36 -36.67
CA VAL A 581 -0.28 5.66 -36.09
C VAL A 581 0.62 5.92 -34.88
N GLY A 582 1.30 7.06 -34.89
CA GLY A 582 2.21 7.48 -33.83
C GLY A 582 1.75 8.76 -33.15
N ASP A 583 1.78 8.81 -31.81
CA ASP A 583 1.54 10.00 -31.00
C ASP A 583 2.71 10.23 -30.03
N LEU A 584 3.41 11.36 -30.17
CA LEU A 584 4.64 11.67 -29.43
C LEU A 584 4.39 12.26 -28.04
N SER A 585 3.14 12.59 -27.72
CA SER A 585 2.72 13.12 -26.41
C SER A 585 1.33 12.59 -26.09
N CYS A 586 1.22 11.25 -26.06
CA CYS A 586 -0.06 10.58 -26.19
C CYS A 586 -1.01 10.73 -25.00
N GLY A 587 -0.52 11.18 -23.84
CA GLY A 587 -1.32 11.29 -22.63
C GLY A 587 -1.99 9.97 -22.29
N SER A 588 -3.28 9.99 -21.98
CA SER A 588 -4.11 8.78 -21.77
C SER A 588 -4.51 8.07 -23.07
N GLY A 589 -3.93 8.46 -24.21
CA GLY A 589 -4.06 7.79 -25.50
C GLY A 589 -5.24 8.23 -26.37
N THR A 590 -5.87 9.39 -26.14
CA THR A 590 -7.14 9.77 -26.79
C THR A 590 -7.11 9.66 -28.32
N PHE A 591 -6.05 10.17 -28.99
CA PHE A 591 -5.90 10.04 -30.45
C PHE A 591 -5.67 8.59 -30.89
N LEU A 592 -4.75 7.89 -30.22
CA LEU A 592 -4.43 6.50 -30.53
C LEU A 592 -5.67 5.60 -30.40
N VAL A 593 -6.45 5.81 -29.35
CA VAL A 593 -7.66 5.04 -29.03
C VAL A 593 -8.78 5.31 -30.02
N ALA A 594 -8.99 6.57 -30.43
CA ALA A 594 -9.97 6.91 -31.45
C ALA A 594 -9.62 6.27 -32.81
N ALA A 595 -8.35 6.31 -33.20
CA ALA A 595 -7.86 5.64 -34.41
C ALA A 595 -7.94 4.10 -34.31
N ALA A 596 -7.58 3.53 -33.16
CA ALA A 596 -7.71 2.10 -32.88
C ALA A 596 -9.17 1.63 -32.89
N SER A 597 -10.10 2.46 -32.41
CA SER A 597 -11.53 2.18 -32.45
C SER A 597 -12.05 2.10 -33.89
N ARG A 598 -11.62 3.02 -34.78
CA ARG A 598 -11.92 2.97 -36.23
C ARG A 598 -11.33 1.70 -36.86
N LYS A 599 -10.07 1.38 -36.54
CA LYS A 599 -9.38 0.17 -37.05
C LYS A 599 -10.05 -1.13 -36.57
N SER A 600 -10.43 -1.20 -35.29
CA SER A 600 -11.12 -2.36 -34.70
C SER A 600 -12.47 -2.60 -35.36
N ALA A 601 -13.24 -1.57 -35.69
CA ALA A 601 -14.51 -1.72 -36.40
C ALA A 601 -14.34 -2.37 -37.80
N ILE A 602 -13.30 -1.98 -38.55
CA ILE A 602 -12.94 -2.59 -39.84
C ILE A 602 -12.58 -4.06 -39.64
N LEU A 603 -11.66 -4.34 -38.72
CA LEU A 603 -11.19 -5.70 -38.42
C LEU A 603 -12.32 -6.63 -37.96
N GLN A 604 -13.24 -6.15 -37.13
CA GLN A 604 -14.41 -6.92 -36.70
C GLN A 604 -15.30 -7.32 -37.87
N ARG A 605 -15.49 -6.47 -38.88
CA ARG A 605 -16.24 -6.82 -40.09
C ARG A 605 -15.51 -7.90 -40.90
N LEU A 606 -14.21 -7.76 -41.08
CA LEU A 606 -13.39 -8.73 -41.82
C LEU A 606 -13.34 -10.10 -41.14
N VAL A 607 -13.24 -10.13 -39.80
CA VAL A 607 -13.33 -11.37 -39.01
C VAL A 607 -14.71 -12.02 -39.18
N LYS A 608 -15.79 -11.24 -39.08
CA LYS A 608 -17.16 -11.75 -39.28
C LYS A 608 -17.40 -12.27 -40.70
N ALA A 609 -16.72 -11.71 -41.69
CA ALA A 609 -16.73 -12.18 -43.08
C ALA A 609 -15.78 -13.36 -43.33
N SER A 610 -15.07 -13.84 -42.30
CA SER A 610 -14.05 -14.89 -42.39
C SER A 610 -12.91 -14.57 -43.36
N GLU A 611 -12.65 -13.29 -43.63
CA GLU A 611 -11.53 -12.84 -44.48
C GLU A 611 -10.20 -12.86 -43.76
N ILE A 612 -10.23 -12.64 -42.44
CA ILE A 612 -9.07 -12.70 -41.55
C ILE A 612 -9.44 -13.46 -40.27
N ASN A 613 -8.44 -13.99 -39.57
CA ASN A 613 -8.64 -14.56 -38.24
C ASN A 613 -8.48 -13.48 -37.15
N GLN A 614 -8.95 -13.81 -35.94
CA GLN A 614 -8.92 -12.91 -34.79
C GLN A 614 -7.50 -12.61 -34.30
N GLU A 615 -6.61 -13.59 -34.32
CA GLU A 615 -5.21 -13.42 -33.91
C GLU A 615 -4.52 -12.34 -34.74
N TYR A 616 -4.67 -12.39 -36.07
CA TYR A 616 -4.15 -11.37 -36.98
C TYR A 616 -4.76 -9.99 -36.70
N ALA A 617 -6.08 -9.93 -36.47
CA ALA A 617 -6.75 -8.67 -36.13
C ALA A 617 -6.19 -8.05 -34.83
N ILE A 618 -5.95 -8.86 -33.80
CA ILE A 618 -5.35 -8.41 -32.55
C ILE A 618 -3.90 -7.95 -32.78
N GLN A 619 -3.09 -8.70 -33.52
CA GLN A 619 -1.71 -8.30 -33.86
C GLN A 619 -1.66 -6.96 -34.61
N VAL A 620 -2.59 -6.72 -35.53
CA VAL A 620 -2.71 -5.43 -36.22
C VAL A 620 -2.99 -4.30 -35.22
N LEU A 621 -3.91 -4.50 -34.27
CA LEU A 621 -4.20 -3.50 -33.24
C LEU A 621 -3.03 -3.30 -32.26
N THR A 622 -2.28 -4.34 -31.92
CA THR A 622 -1.16 -4.21 -30.97
C THR A 622 0.07 -3.56 -31.62
N ASN A 623 0.37 -3.89 -32.87
CA ASN A 623 1.63 -3.54 -33.52
C ASN A 623 1.60 -2.22 -34.31
N THR A 624 0.42 -1.66 -34.60
CA THR A 624 0.28 -0.47 -35.45
C THR A 624 -0.01 0.83 -34.71
N PHE A 625 0.03 0.83 -33.38
CA PHE A 625 -0.10 2.05 -32.57
C PHE A 625 1.15 2.26 -31.73
N LEU A 626 1.73 3.45 -31.85
CA LEU A 626 2.95 3.87 -31.17
C LEU A 626 2.67 5.13 -30.35
N GLY A 627 3.02 5.12 -29.06
CA GLY A 627 2.76 6.24 -28.16
C GLY A 627 3.97 6.55 -27.28
N PHE A 628 4.20 7.83 -27.04
CA PHE A 628 5.22 8.31 -26.10
C PHE A 628 4.59 9.32 -25.15
N ASP A 629 4.95 9.23 -23.86
CA ASP A 629 4.61 10.26 -22.88
C ASP A 629 5.69 10.29 -21.77
N LEU A 630 5.82 11.43 -21.09
CA LEU A 630 6.74 11.58 -19.96
C LEU A 630 6.15 11.04 -18.64
N ASN A 631 4.82 10.91 -18.57
CA ASN A 631 4.12 10.46 -17.39
C ASN A 631 3.81 8.96 -17.46
N PRO A 632 4.41 8.11 -16.60
CA PRO A 632 4.18 6.67 -16.62
C PRO A 632 2.71 6.30 -16.37
N PHE A 633 1.99 7.11 -15.59
CA PHE A 633 0.56 6.89 -15.33
C PHE A 633 -0.29 7.16 -16.59
N ALA A 634 0.06 8.16 -17.38
CA ALA A 634 -0.64 8.45 -18.64
C ALA A 634 -0.41 7.33 -19.66
N CYS A 635 0.84 6.88 -19.82
CA CYS A 635 1.17 5.71 -20.64
C CYS A 635 0.36 4.48 -20.24
N TYR A 636 0.24 4.22 -18.94
CA TYR A 636 -0.53 3.09 -18.42
C TYR A 636 -2.01 3.16 -18.81
N LEU A 637 -2.63 4.35 -18.70
CA LEU A 637 -4.02 4.54 -19.15
C LEU A 637 -4.17 4.39 -20.66
N ALA A 638 -3.19 4.87 -21.45
CA ALA A 638 -3.19 4.69 -22.89
C ALA A 638 -3.15 3.21 -23.30
N GLU A 639 -2.29 2.40 -22.67
CA GLU A 639 -2.22 0.95 -22.91
C GLU A 639 -3.58 0.27 -22.63
N ILE A 640 -4.26 0.65 -21.55
CA ILE A 640 -5.57 0.04 -21.20
C ILE A 640 -6.70 0.49 -22.11
N ASN A 641 -6.74 1.76 -22.48
CA ASN A 641 -7.73 2.25 -23.41
C ASN A 641 -7.59 1.59 -24.80
N LEU A 642 -6.35 1.30 -25.22
CA LEU A 642 -6.07 0.52 -26.43
C LEU A 642 -6.49 -0.94 -26.29
N LEU A 643 -6.19 -1.58 -25.16
CA LEU A 643 -6.61 -2.94 -24.86
C LEU A 643 -8.12 -3.13 -24.96
N ILE A 644 -8.90 -2.15 -24.48
CA ILE A 644 -10.37 -2.16 -24.59
C ILE A 644 -10.83 -2.27 -26.05
N GLN A 645 -10.08 -1.72 -27.01
CA GLN A 645 -10.42 -1.81 -28.44
C GLN A 645 -10.26 -3.23 -29.01
N CYS A 646 -9.49 -4.08 -28.33
CA CYS A 646 -9.30 -5.48 -28.72
C CYS A 646 -10.41 -6.41 -28.20
N LEU A 647 -11.16 -6.04 -27.14
CA LEU A 647 -12.12 -6.92 -26.46
C LEU A 647 -13.07 -7.68 -27.39
N PRO A 648 -13.70 -7.06 -28.42
CA PRO A 648 -14.63 -7.75 -29.31
C PRO A 648 -13.98 -8.85 -30.18
N LEU A 649 -12.65 -8.90 -30.24
CA LEU A 649 -11.87 -9.81 -31.08
C LEU A 649 -11.20 -10.93 -30.27
N LEU A 650 -11.25 -10.89 -28.94
CA LEU A 650 -10.50 -11.81 -28.07
C LEU A 650 -11.13 -13.19 -27.90
N LEU A 651 -12.42 -13.35 -28.18
CA LEU A 651 -13.13 -14.62 -28.08
C LEU A 651 -13.44 -15.21 -29.45
N ASP A 652 -13.19 -16.50 -29.64
CA ASP A 652 -13.57 -17.23 -30.85
C ASP A 652 -15.09 -17.50 -30.90
N GLU A 653 -15.54 -18.13 -31.99
CA GLU A 653 -16.92 -18.55 -32.17
C GLU A 653 -17.41 -19.52 -31.09
N ARG A 654 -16.50 -20.17 -30.35
CA ARG A 654 -16.79 -21.10 -29.23
C ARG A 654 -16.75 -20.39 -27.87
N GLY A 655 -16.46 -19.09 -27.83
CA GLY A 655 -16.30 -18.32 -26.60
C GLY A 655 -15.00 -18.62 -25.85
N GLN A 656 -13.99 -19.17 -26.51
CA GLN A 656 -12.66 -19.40 -25.94
C GLN A 656 -11.75 -18.21 -26.22
N LEU A 657 -10.89 -17.88 -25.25
CA LEU A 657 -9.88 -16.85 -25.43
C LEU A 657 -8.88 -17.30 -26.49
N CYS A 658 -8.81 -16.55 -27.61
CA CYS A 658 -7.98 -16.91 -28.76
C CYS A 658 -6.51 -16.63 -28.52
N TYR A 659 -6.24 -15.50 -27.86
CA TYR A 659 -4.91 -14.92 -27.81
C TYR A 659 -4.79 -13.99 -26.59
N SER A 660 -3.69 -14.13 -25.85
CA SER A 660 -3.32 -13.16 -24.82
C SER A 660 -2.75 -11.92 -25.50
N VAL A 661 -3.25 -10.73 -25.17
CA VAL A 661 -2.79 -9.51 -25.84
C VAL A 661 -1.35 -9.19 -25.46
N ASP A 662 -0.50 -9.03 -26.48
CA ASP A 662 0.88 -8.59 -26.34
C ASP A 662 0.98 -7.13 -25.89
N ARG A 663 2.19 -6.69 -25.50
CA ARG A 663 2.42 -5.31 -25.10
C ARG A 663 2.16 -4.33 -26.25
N PHE A 664 1.32 -3.31 -26.02
CA PHE A 664 1.21 -2.15 -26.92
C PHE A 664 2.52 -1.34 -26.93
N HIS A 665 2.84 -0.71 -28.06
CA HIS A 665 4.04 0.11 -28.17
C HIS A 665 3.86 1.51 -27.53
N ILE A 666 3.59 1.54 -26.23
CA ILE A 666 3.52 2.77 -25.42
C ILE A 666 4.75 2.85 -24.53
N TYR A 667 5.47 3.96 -24.62
CA TYR A 667 6.75 4.15 -23.95
C TYR A 667 6.73 5.40 -23.07
N CYS A 668 7.09 5.21 -21.80
CA CYS A 668 7.34 6.30 -20.87
C CYS A 668 8.78 6.82 -21.09
N THR A 669 8.94 7.79 -21.99
CA THR A 669 10.26 8.36 -22.34
C THR A 669 10.08 9.74 -22.97
N ASP A 670 11.15 10.53 -22.97
CA ASP A 670 11.20 11.73 -23.78
C ASP A 670 11.36 11.35 -25.25
N ALA A 671 10.37 11.69 -26.08
CA ALA A 671 10.41 11.43 -27.52
C ALA A 671 11.48 12.25 -28.25
N LEU A 672 12.03 13.28 -27.62
CA LEU A 672 13.08 14.14 -28.15
C LEU A 672 14.49 13.73 -27.65
N GLU A 673 14.59 12.79 -26.70
CA GLU A 673 15.90 12.30 -26.27
C GLU A 673 16.58 11.49 -27.38
N PRO A 674 17.84 11.79 -27.73
CA PRO A 674 18.57 10.99 -28.71
C PRO A 674 18.76 9.56 -28.19
N THR A 675 18.36 8.57 -28.99
CA THR A 675 18.60 7.14 -28.75
C THR A 675 20.05 6.73 -28.94
#